data_AF-A0A5M8B4X3-F1
#
_entry.id   AF-A0A5M8B4X3-F1
#
_cell.length_a   1.000
_cell.length_b   1.000
_cell.length_c   1.000
_cell.angle_alpha   90.00
_cell.angle_beta   90.00
_cell.angle_gamma   90.00
#
_symmetry.space_group_name_H-M   'P 1'
#
loop_
_entity.id
_entity.type
_entity.pdbx_description
1 polymer ?
#
loop_
_entity_poly.entity_id
_entity_poly.type
_entity_poly.pdbx_seq_one_letter_code
_entity_poly.pdbx_strand_id
1 'polypeptide(L)'
;MAPVLEIGYDWRGEAAEGEASDEDQESDEREHRGAPAEAAIDLALDGANGRAKGRANGRPNDHANDGAHDGADAPDGGRGSWYRTLLELWPECRLPADTTAVPSLPAPRLPVDRPRVRLIGSARFEDEAAAAADQLVRWLNEGRKQLALVAHDRVVARRARALLARAGAPVRDETGWKLSTTRAAAALMRWFDLVVGDGDTAALLDLLKSPFCLPQLPQRGAAIALLERQVRRHGITGGWRRLLQRFPAAPQPQWTADTGPQDDEEAAALAAAQAAAAALLRQMAGEAQAWPRGNDARPVGFWLQRLQTTLDALDMRAALAADDAGAQLLDALARLDELPDDEAGATATLTLAEFRAMLAALLEAVAYKEPSEPAAARITILPLNGARMRRFDGVVIVGCDDAQLPSTAAELMFFSNQMRRELGLEDREARFAQQARDLAEVLLNNDDVVMTWQRFGGRGEPKHVSGWLERLAVHCEAAGAPIGASVVPSLHEARAEVRNMPAPSAPELAPARWTAQSYNMLRRCPYQFFAGRMLGLAGLETVSDDLEKRDIGELLHQILLRYHRDVQAQDVRDDAARIAHLQAVSREVFDGVMAEDGNAIGYYRRWLAVLPSYVAWQAAREREGWYWHAGELDAGADLPMRDGQPIRLHGRIDRLDRHRDGRHAVLDYKTQSAARLRRKARDAQEDCQLPFYGLLRADARAGSWIALEDGRNEPRSASPASRREVSLPDFDEAVAWLHEQLTHDALRLREGAPLPAFGDAAACTWCNARGLCRKGYWQSTALPEAVAATPRYAHERAPAQQSGSPEGRTADEPPGRQGHEQMSEQANEQANEQANEQANEPTSQQATEPTTEPTTAPSSNKQGGPLA
;
A
#
# COMPACT_ATOMS: atom_id res chain seq x y z
N MET A 1 43.82 -21.73 13.75
CA MET A 1 42.60 -21.82 12.93
C MET A 1 41.78 -20.58 13.24
N ALA A 2 41.52 -19.72 12.26
CA ALA A 2 40.51 -18.66 12.42
C ALA A 2 39.12 -19.31 12.22
N PRO A 3 38.08 -18.89 12.95
CA PRO A 3 36.73 -19.39 12.72
C PRO A 3 36.27 -18.97 11.33
N VAL A 4 35.90 -19.94 10.50
CA VAL A 4 35.15 -19.67 9.27
C VAL A 4 33.71 -19.40 9.71
N LEU A 5 33.34 -18.12 9.78
CA LEU A 5 31.93 -17.72 9.76
C LEU A 5 31.38 -18.13 8.38
N GLU A 6 30.63 -19.23 8.34
CA GLU A 6 29.84 -19.57 7.15
C GLU A 6 28.78 -18.49 6.97
N ILE A 7 28.93 -17.66 5.93
CA ILE A 7 27.94 -16.65 5.56
C ILE A 7 26.77 -17.42 4.96
N GLY A 8 25.62 -17.37 5.62
CA GLY A 8 24.49 -18.23 5.31
C GLY A 8 23.17 -17.61 5.76
N TYR A 9 22.09 -18.02 5.13
CA TYR A 9 20.76 -17.59 5.53
C TYR A 9 20.36 -18.29 6.83
N ASP A 10 20.14 -17.53 7.90
CA ASP A 10 19.38 -18.07 9.02
C ASP A 10 17.89 -18.14 8.66
N TRP A 11 17.34 -19.35 8.81
CA TRP A 11 15.93 -19.67 8.61
C TRP A 11 15.20 -19.93 9.93
N ARG A 12 15.92 -19.91 11.06
CA ARG A 12 15.33 -19.82 12.40
C ARG A 12 14.84 -18.40 12.56
N GLY A 13 13.54 -18.24 12.81
CA GLY A 13 12.89 -16.94 12.96
C GLY A 13 13.17 -16.27 14.31
N GLU A 14 14.38 -16.42 14.85
CA GLU A 14 14.81 -15.75 16.06
C GLU A 14 15.32 -14.36 15.66
N ALA A 15 14.60 -13.32 16.08
CA ALA A 15 15.06 -11.96 15.91
C ALA A 15 16.35 -11.78 16.73
N ALA A 16 17.38 -11.21 16.11
CA ALA A 16 18.58 -10.78 16.82
C ALA A 16 18.25 -9.51 17.64
N GLU A 17 17.60 -9.72 18.79
CA GLU A 17 17.45 -8.69 19.82
C GLU A 17 18.82 -8.47 20.46
N GLY A 18 19.53 -7.45 19.96
CA GLY A 18 20.75 -6.95 20.58
C GLY A 18 20.40 -6.17 21.84
N GLU A 19 20.22 -6.86 22.96
CA GLU A 19 20.18 -6.24 24.29
C GLU A 19 21.55 -5.60 24.58
N ALA A 20 21.64 -4.29 24.37
CA ALA A 20 22.69 -3.48 24.97
C ALA A 20 22.32 -3.26 26.44
N SER A 21 22.93 -4.05 27.33
CA SER A 21 22.75 -3.92 28.77
C SER A 21 23.40 -2.61 29.27
N ASP A 22 22.56 -1.66 29.68
CA ASP A 22 22.98 -0.56 30.57
C ASP A 22 23.37 -1.15 31.93
N GLU A 23 24.65 -1.08 32.30
CA GLU A 23 25.08 -1.18 33.70
C GLU A 23 26.40 -0.42 33.93
N ASP A 24 26.40 0.40 35.00
CA ASP A 24 27.53 1.02 35.70
C ASP A 24 28.52 1.96 34.98
N GLN A 25 28.33 3.27 35.19
CA GLN A 25 29.41 4.11 35.74
C GLN A 25 28.90 5.43 36.38
N GLU A 26 28.90 5.47 37.72
CA GLU A 26 28.79 6.71 38.50
C GLU A 26 30.02 6.83 39.43
N SER A 27 30.65 8.01 39.46
CA SER A 27 31.76 8.43 40.36
C SER A 27 33.09 7.64 40.36
N ASP A 28 34.22 8.31 40.09
CA ASP A 28 34.98 8.93 41.20
C ASP A 28 35.98 9.99 40.70
N GLU A 29 36.07 11.13 41.38
CA GLU A 29 37.10 12.16 41.14
C GLU A 29 38.34 11.89 42.02
N ARG A 30 39.55 11.99 41.46
CA ARG A 30 40.70 12.52 42.23
C ARG A 30 41.92 12.94 41.40
N GLU A 31 42.47 14.09 41.78
CA GLU A 31 43.64 14.75 41.19
C GLU A 31 44.94 13.94 41.34
N HIS A 32 45.87 14.04 40.36
CA HIS A 32 47.21 14.55 40.68
C HIS A 32 48.02 15.16 39.52
N ARG A 33 48.78 16.18 39.89
CA ARG A 33 49.56 17.14 39.08
C ARG A 33 50.77 16.54 38.34
N GLY A 34 51.15 17.14 37.20
CA GLY A 34 52.48 16.98 36.58
C GLY A 34 52.68 17.93 35.38
N ALA A 35 53.77 18.71 35.37
CA ALA A 35 54.03 19.82 34.42
C ALA A 35 54.90 19.42 33.19
N PRO A 36 54.99 20.25 32.12
CA PRO A 36 55.55 19.87 30.81
C PRO A 36 56.96 20.42 30.50
N ALA A 37 57.54 19.94 29.40
CA ALA A 37 58.73 20.45 28.68
C ALA A 37 58.80 19.74 27.30
N GLU A 38 59.38 20.22 26.19
CA GLU A 38 59.75 21.53 25.62
C GLU A 38 60.47 21.23 24.26
N ALA A 39 60.87 22.25 23.49
CA ALA A 39 61.63 22.20 22.21
C ALA A 39 60.90 21.60 20.98
N ALA A 40 60.56 22.30 19.89
CA ALA A 40 61.08 23.50 19.21
C ALA A 40 62.42 23.33 18.46
N ILE A 41 62.39 23.54 17.13
CA ILE A 41 63.09 24.64 16.41
C ILE A 41 62.83 24.50 14.89
N ASP A 42 62.61 25.64 14.23
CA ASP A 42 62.48 25.83 12.78
C ASP A 42 63.55 26.85 12.33
N LEU A 43 64.17 26.67 11.16
CA LEU A 43 65.05 27.68 10.55
C LEU A 43 65.49 27.33 9.11
N ALA A 44 65.37 28.31 8.21
CA ALA A 44 65.82 28.26 6.81
C ALA A 44 67.13 29.05 6.60
N LEU A 45 67.85 28.81 5.48
CA LEU A 45 68.29 29.82 4.48
C LEU A 45 69.42 29.33 3.53
N ASP A 46 69.32 29.79 2.28
CA ASP A 46 70.36 30.16 1.29
C ASP A 46 71.52 29.23 0.84
N GLY A 47 71.93 29.41 -0.44
CA GLY A 47 73.36 29.66 -0.68
C GLY A 47 74.13 28.98 -1.83
N ALA A 48 73.65 29.06 -3.08
CA ALA A 48 74.41 29.22 -4.34
C ALA A 48 75.80 28.52 -4.64
N ASN A 49 75.95 28.22 -5.95
CA ASN A 49 77.16 28.40 -6.81
C ASN A 49 78.17 27.24 -7.04
N GLY A 50 78.35 26.84 -8.33
CA GLY A 50 79.71 26.76 -8.90
C GLY A 50 80.10 25.68 -9.94
N ARG A 51 80.00 26.03 -11.24
CA ARG A 51 80.87 25.60 -12.39
C ARG A 51 80.83 24.12 -12.87
N ALA A 52 81.31 23.76 -14.08
CA ALA A 52 81.19 24.30 -15.46
C ALA A 52 82.11 23.52 -16.43
N LYS A 53 81.59 23.06 -17.59
CA LYS A 53 82.24 22.72 -18.89
C LYS A 53 81.38 21.66 -19.62
N GLY A 54 81.02 21.78 -20.91
CA GLY A 54 81.12 22.91 -21.84
C GLY A 54 80.75 22.50 -23.28
N ARG A 55 80.28 23.46 -24.10
CA ARG A 55 80.33 23.60 -25.59
C ARG A 55 80.08 22.37 -26.51
N ALA A 56 79.45 22.48 -27.69
CA ALA A 56 78.65 23.54 -28.35
C ALA A 56 78.11 23.01 -29.71
N ASN A 57 77.20 23.76 -30.34
CA ASN A 57 76.69 23.63 -31.73
C ASN A 57 75.79 22.40 -32.02
N GLY A 58 74.71 22.49 -32.80
CA GLY A 58 74.06 23.64 -33.44
C GLY A 58 72.72 23.22 -34.10
N ARG A 59 71.76 24.16 -34.22
CA ARG A 59 70.50 24.02 -35.00
C ARG A 59 70.79 24.12 -36.53
N PRO A 60 69.84 23.96 -37.50
CA PRO A 60 68.37 23.92 -37.38
C PRO A 60 67.56 22.98 -38.35
N ASN A 61 66.23 23.04 -38.18
CA ASN A 61 65.12 22.92 -39.17
C ASN A 61 64.71 21.61 -39.90
N ASP A 62 63.37 21.44 -39.87
CA ASP A 62 62.41 21.12 -40.96
C ASP A 62 62.36 19.78 -41.72
N HIS A 63 61.18 19.16 -41.54
CA HIS A 63 60.28 18.56 -42.55
C HIS A 63 60.66 17.36 -43.45
N ALA A 64 59.62 16.55 -43.68
CA ALA A 64 59.37 15.64 -44.81
C ALA A 64 59.98 14.21 -44.80
N ASN A 65 59.15 13.28 -44.33
CA ASN A 65 58.61 12.09 -45.03
C ASN A 65 59.52 10.95 -45.58
N ASP A 66 58.89 9.77 -45.59
CA ASP A 66 59.23 8.50 -46.27
C ASP A 66 60.48 7.70 -45.83
N GLY A 67 60.27 6.39 -45.64
CA GLY A 67 61.35 5.44 -45.37
C GLY A 67 60.89 4.19 -44.59
N ALA A 68 60.12 3.31 -45.24
CA ALA A 68 59.72 2.03 -44.65
C ALA A 68 60.93 1.11 -44.40
N HIS A 69 60.91 0.35 -43.31
CA HIS A 69 61.69 -0.88 -43.19
C HIS A 69 60.96 -1.94 -42.34
N ASP A 70 60.56 -3.03 -42.98
CA ASP A 70 60.10 -4.26 -42.34
C ASP A 70 61.19 -4.89 -41.45
N GLY A 71 60.77 -5.55 -40.37
CA GLY A 71 61.69 -6.01 -39.32
C GLY A 71 61.20 -7.13 -38.39
N ALA A 72 60.51 -8.14 -38.94
CA ALA A 72 60.31 -9.48 -38.36
C ALA A 72 59.47 -9.64 -37.08
N ASP A 73 58.16 -9.85 -37.26
CA ASP A 73 57.37 -10.74 -36.38
C ASP A 73 57.41 -12.19 -36.93
N ALA A 74 57.53 -13.17 -36.04
CA ALA A 74 57.47 -14.60 -36.38
C ALA A 74 56.02 -15.13 -36.31
N PRO A 75 55.63 -16.11 -37.15
CA PRO A 75 54.25 -16.57 -37.21
C PRO A 75 53.93 -17.62 -36.13
N ASP A 76 53.12 -17.28 -35.12
CA ASP A 76 52.43 -18.29 -34.30
C ASP A 76 51.06 -18.65 -34.89
N GLY A 77 50.76 -19.95 -34.89
CA GLY A 77 49.63 -20.53 -35.61
C GLY A 77 48.33 -20.54 -34.82
N GLY A 78 47.37 -19.73 -35.24
CA GLY A 78 45.95 -20.12 -35.17
C GLY A 78 45.27 -20.15 -33.80
N ARG A 79 45.81 -19.51 -32.77
CA ARG A 79 45.08 -19.21 -31.52
C ARG A 79 44.29 -17.90 -31.67
N GLY A 80 42.96 -17.98 -31.67
CA GLY A 80 42.11 -16.80 -31.51
C GLY A 80 42.25 -16.23 -30.10
N SER A 81 42.29 -14.90 -29.97
CA SER A 81 42.21 -14.21 -28.67
C SER A 81 40.75 -13.88 -28.36
N TRP A 82 40.36 -13.96 -27.08
CA TRP A 82 38.99 -13.66 -26.64
C TRP A 82 38.53 -12.27 -27.07
N TYR A 83 39.46 -11.31 -27.09
CA TYR A 83 39.26 -9.96 -27.60
C TYR A 83 38.77 -9.95 -29.06
N ARG A 84 39.35 -10.78 -29.94
CA ARG A 84 38.90 -10.87 -31.35
C ARG A 84 37.51 -11.47 -31.45
N THR A 85 37.22 -12.51 -30.67
CA THR A 85 35.87 -13.11 -30.60
C THR A 85 34.83 -12.07 -30.18
N LEU A 86 35.11 -11.24 -29.17
CA LEU A 86 34.18 -10.19 -28.76
C LEU A 86 34.03 -9.07 -29.81
N LEU A 87 35.09 -8.68 -30.53
CA LEU A 87 35.01 -7.70 -31.64
C LEU A 87 34.28 -8.21 -32.90
N GLU A 88 34.16 -9.53 -33.06
CA GLU A 88 33.35 -10.18 -34.10
C GLU A 88 31.89 -10.31 -33.65
N LEU A 89 31.67 -10.66 -32.37
CA LEU A 89 30.35 -10.78 -31.78
C LEU A 89 29.68 -9.42 -31.50
N TRP A 90 30.45 -8.36 -31.29
CA TRP A 90 29.97 -7.00 -31.06
C TRP A 90 30.78 -6.00 -31.91
N PRO A 91 30.49 -5.90 -33.23
CA PRO A 91 31.16 -4.94 -34.12
C PRO A 91 31.00 -3.48 -33.68
N GLU A 92 30.01 -3.20 -32.85
CA GLU A 92 29.73 -1.90 -32.21
C GLU A 92 30.82 -1.51 -31.20
N CYS A 93 31.70 -2.44 -30.82
CA CYS A 93 32.89 -2.14 -30.02
C CYS A 93 34.02 -1.45 -30.81
N ARG A 94 33.94 -1.41 -32.15
CA ARG A 94 34.98 -0.80 -32.99
C ARG A 94 34.92 0.73 -32.92
N LEU A 95 36.09 1.37 -32.90
CA LEU A 95 36.17 2.83 -33.03
C LEU A 95 35.65 3.26 -34.42
N PRO A 96 35.00 4.42 -34.54
CA PRO A 96 34.41 4.90 -35.80
C PRO A 96 35.47 5.42 -36.78
N ALA A 97 36.31 4.52 -37.29
CA ALA A 97 37.32 4.81 -38.32
C ALA A 97 37.76 3.58 -39.14
N ASP A 98 36.92 2.56 -39.33
CA ASP A 98 37.19 1.55 -40.38
C ASP A 98 35.92 0.82 -40.87
N THR A 99 35.21 1.43 -41.84
CA THR A 99 34.08 0.80 -42.53
C THR A 99 34.55 -0.09 -43.69
N THR A 100 35.28 -1.14 -43.36
CA THR A 100 35.48 -2.28 -44.26
C THR A 100 34.47 -3.38 -43.92
N ALA A 101 33.95 -4.05 -44.96
CA ALA A 101 32.77 -4.91 -44.85
C ALA A 101 32.94 -6.02 -43.80
N VAL A 102 31.90 -6.26 -42.99
CA VAL A 102 31.88 -7.34 -41.99
C VAL A 102 32.05 -8.67 -42.72
N PRO A 103 33.15 -9.42 -42.48
CA PRO A 103 33.30 -10.75 -43.05
C PRO A 103 32.24 -11.68 -42.45
N SER A 104 31.84 -12.72 -43.20
CA SER A 104 31.13 -13.84 -42.58
C SER A 104 31.94 -14.38 -41.40
N LEU A 105 31.30 -14.60 -40.26
CA LEU A 105 31.95 -15.11 -39.05
C LEU A 105 32.78 -16.36 -39.42
N PRO A 106 34.10 -16.39 -39.13
CA PRO A 106 34.92 -17.56 -39.43
C PRO A 106 34.48 -18.76 -38.59
N ALA A 107 34.92 -19.96 -38.98
CA ALA A 107 34.57 -21.18 -38.27
C ALA A 107 34.89 -21.06 -36.76
N PRO A 108 33.92 -21.33 -35.86
CA PRO A 108 34.01 -20.95 -34.46
C PRO A 108 35.18 -21.67 -33.76
N ARG A 109 36.09 -20.89 -33.19
CA ARG A 109 37.18 -21.36 -32.33
C ARG A 109 37.31 -20.44 -31.13
N LEU A 110 36.93 -20.96 -29.97
CA LEU A 110 37.18 -20.27 -28.71
C LEU A 110 38.67 -20.34 -28.34
N PRO A 111 39.20 -19.30 -27.68
CA PRO A 111 40.51 -19.37 -27.04
C PRO A 111 40.53 -20.46 -25.96
N VAL A 112 41.72 -21.03 -25.71
CA VAL A 112 41.96 -21.85 -24.51
C VAL A 112 41.84 -20.99 -23.25
N ASP A 113 42.48 -19.82 -23.28
CA ASP A 113 42.47 -18.83 -22.20
C ASP A 113 41.28 -17.88 -22.41
N ARG A 114 40.14 -18.23 -21.81
CA ARG A 114 38.89 -17.47 -21.85
C ARG A 114 38.22 -17.45 -20.46
N PRO A 115 37.42 -16.43 -20.12
CA PRO A 115 36.66 -16.41 -18.87
C PRO A 115 35.63 -17.54 -18.80
N ARG A 116 35.32 -17.97 -17.58
CA ARG A 116 34.17 -18.83 -17.28
C ARG A 116 32.89 -18.00 -17.31
N VAL A 117 32.25 -17.95 -18.48
CA VAL A 117 30.96 -17.27 -18.66
C VAL A 117 29.79 -18.22 -18.43
N ARG A 118 28.77 -17.76 -17.69
CA ARG A 118 27.51 -18.48 -17.45
C ARG A 118 26.32 -17.55 -17.64
N LEU A 119 25.25 -18.06 -18.24
CA LEU A 119 24.01 -17.33 -18.52
C LEU A 119 22.82 -18.09 -17.90
N ILE A 120 22.14 -17.47 -16.92
CA ILE A 120 21.08 -18.09 -16.12
C ILE A 120 19.74 -17.43 -16.44
N GLY A 121 18.81 -18.21 -17.00
CA GLY A 121 17.42 -17.79 -17.20
C GLY A 121 16.55 -18.13 -16.00
N SER A 122 16.32 -17.16 -15.14
CA SER A 122 15.48 -17.25 -13.94
C SER A 122 13.99 -17.14 -14.30
N ALA A 123 13.09 -17.79 -13.56
CA ALA A 123 11.67 -17.77 -13.94
C ALA A 123 11.06 -16.37 -13.79
N ARG A 124 11.26 -15.71 -12.64
CA ARG A 124 10.77 -14.35 -12.34
C ARG A 124 11.84 -13.50 -11.66
N PHE A 125 11.53 -12.23 -11.43
CA PHE A 125 12.35 -11.25 -10.70
C PHE A 125 12.92 -11.79 -9.36
N GLU A 126 12.12 -12.45 -8.54
CA GLU A 126 12.54 -12.94 -7.22
C GLU A 126 13.56 -14.10 -7.36
N ASP A 127 13.35 -14.99 -8.33
CA ASP A 127 14.28 -16.08 -8.64
C ASP A 127 15.63 -15.54 -9.16
N GLU A 128 15.59 -14.43 -9.91
CA GLU A 128 16.81 -13.77 -10.39
C GLU A 128 17.60 -13.14 -9.25
N ALA A 129 16.94 -12.41 -8.36
CA ALA A 129 17.57 -11.82 -7.19
C ALA A 129 18.17 -12.88 -6.25
N ALA A 130 17.46 -14.00 -6.07
CA ALA A 130 17.96 -15.16 -5.32
C ALA A 130 19.17 -15.82 -6.00
N ALA A 131 19.12 -16.08 -7.31
CA ALA A 131 20.23 -16.68 -8.05
C ALA A 131 21.51 -15.81 -7.99
N ALA A 132 21.36 -14.48 -8.06
CA ALA A 132 22.45 -13.53 -7.92
C ALA A 132 23.04 -13.52 -6.48
N ALA A 133 22.19 -13.42 -5.46
CA ALA A 133 22.61 -13.44 -4.05
C ALA A 133 23.30 -14.76 -3.67
N ASP A 134 22.69 -15.91 -4.01
CA ASP A 134 23.23 -17.25 -3.74
C ASP A 134 24.59 -17.47 -4.40
N GLN A 135 24.79 -16.92 -5.61
CA GLN A 135 26.08 -17.01 -6.29
C GLN A 135 27.16 -16.16 -5.59
N LEU A 136 26.82 -14.96 -5.13
CA LEU A 136 27.75 -14.10 -4.39
C LEU A 136 28.08 -14.70 -3.01
N VAL A 137 27.10 -15.21 -2.27
CA VAL A 137 27.31 -15.90 -0.98
C VAL A 137 28.17 -17.15 -1.16
N ARG A 138 27.92 -17.97 -2.19
CA ARG A 138 28.75 -19.13 -2.52
C ARG A 138 30.20 -18.73 -2.78
N TRP A 139 30.43 -17.67 -3.54
CA TRP A 139 31.77 -17.16 -3.82
C TRP A 139 32.46 -16.56 -2.58
N LEU A 140 31.73 -15.93 -1.65
CA LEU A 140 32.28 -15.52 -0.36
C LEU A 140 32.73 -16.72 0.48
N ASN A 141 31.92 -17.78 0.53
CA ASN A 141 32.25 -19.03 1.24
C ASN A 141 33.37 -19.83 0.56
N GLU A 142 33.58 -19.69 -0.75
CA GLU A 142 34.79 -20.13 -1.46
C GLU A 142 36.05 -19.30 -1.08
N GLY A 143 35.91 -18.24 -0.29
CA GLY A 143 36.99 -17.39 0.20
C GLY A 143 37.36 -16.21 -0.71
N ARG A 144 36.60 -15.96 -1.79
CA ARG A 144 36.87 -14.86 -2.74
C ARG A 144 36.77 -13.50 -2.05
N LYS A 145 37.62 -12.55 -2.44
CA LYS A 145 37.83 -11.28 -1.73
C LYS A 145 37.09 -10.10 -2.34
N GLN A 146 37.12 -9.97 -3.65
CA GLN A 146 36.54 -8.83 -4.37
C GLN A 146 35.50 -9.34 -5.36
N LEU A 147 34.22 -9.16 -5.03
CA LEU A 147 33.09 -9.59 -5.86
C LEU A 147 32.31 -8.37 -6.36
N ALA A 148 31.74 -8.48 -7.56
CA ALA A 148 30.90 -7.44 -8.15
C ALA A 148 29.48 -7.93 -8.42
N LEU A 149 28.51 -7.04 -8.19
CA LEU A 149 27.15 -7.11 -8.71
C LEU A 149 26.92 -5.91 -9.64
N VAL A 150 26.89 -6.17 -10.95
CA VAL A 150 26.60 -5.17 -11.97
C VAL A 150 25.08 -5.06 -12.14
N ALA A 151 24.54 -3.89 -11.82
CA ALA A 151 23.10 -3.65 -11.74
C ALA A 151 22.55 -2.96 -13.00
N HIS A 152 22.08 -3.74 -14.00
CA HIS A 152 21.21 -3.19 -15.06
C HIS A 152 19.77 -3.06 -14.56
N ASP A 153 19.19 -4.14 -14.01
CA ASP A 153 17.91 -4.06 -13.31
C ASP A 153 18.12 -3.61 -11.85
N ARG A 154 17.75 -2.37 -11.55
CA ARG A 154 17.82 -1.78 -10.20
C ARG A 154 16.88 -2.45 -9.19
N VAL A 155 15.76 -3.01 -9.64
CA VAL A 155 14.78 -3.69 -8.77
C VAL A 155 15.37 -5.02 -8.31
N VAL A 156 15.95 -5.79 -9.25
CA VAL A 156 16.67 -7.03 -8.96
C VAL A 156 17.88 -6.77 -8.07
N ALA A 157 18.72 -5.78 -8.40
CA ALA A 157 19.90 -5.45 -7.60
C ALA A 157 19.54 -5.04 -6.15
N ARG A 158 18.49 -4.23 -5.96
CA ARG A 158 17.99 -3.88 -4.62
C ARG A 158 17.48 -5.09 -3.85
N ARG A 159 16.81 -6.05 -4.52
CA ARG A 159 16.35 -7.28 -3.88
C ARG A 159 17.50 -8.22 -3.53
N ALA A 160 18.48 -8.38 -4.43
CA ALA A 160 19.70 -9.13 -4.18
C ALA A 160 20.49 -8.53 -3.01
N ARG A 161 20.63 -7.20 -2.92
CA ARG A 161 21.22 -6.51 -1.77
C ARG A 161 20.50 -6.88 -0.45
N ALA A 162 19.17 -6.90 -0.43
CA ALA A 162 18.41 -7.28 0.76
C ALA A 162 18.60 -8.75 1.16
N LEU A 163 18.75 -9.66 0.20
CA LEU A 163 19.07 -11.07 0.45
C LEU A 163 20.50 -11.24 0.99
N LEU A 164 21.46 -10.50 0.42
CA LEU A 164 22.85 -10.47 0.90
C LEU A 164 22.96 -9.93 2.32
N ALA A 165 22.25 -8.84 2.64
CA ALA A 165 22.16 -8.30 4.00
C ALA A 165 21.57 -9.33 4.99
N ARG A 166 20.52 -10.06 4.59
CA ARG A 166 19.94 -11.16 5.40
C ARG A 166 20.91 -12.32 5.62
N ALA A 167 21.82 -12.58 4.69
CA ALA A 167 22.88 -13.57 4.85
C ALA A 167 24.09 -13.06 5.68
N GLY A 168 24.10 -11.79 6.11
CA GLY A 168 25.24 -11.18 6.80
C GLY A 168 26.42 -10.86 5.88
N ALA A 169 26.22 -10.78 4.57
CA ALA A 169 27.30 -10.53 3.62
C ALA A 169 27.72 -9.03 3.63
N PRO A 170 29.04 -8.72 3.66
CA PRO A 170 29.51 -7.33 3.68
C PRO A 170 29.46 -6.71 2.27
N VAL A 171 28.41 -5.93 2.03
CA VAL A 171 28.08 -5.27 0.76
C VAL A 171 28.36 -3.77 0.82
N ARG A 172 28.86 -3.20 -0.28
CA ARG A 172 28.94 -1.76 -0.54
C ARG A 172 28.20 -1.42 -1.83
N ASP A 173 27.32 -0.43 -1.81
CA ASP A 173 26.55 -0.02 -2.98
C ASP A 173 27.05 1.33 -3.53
N GLU A 174 27.70 1.30 -4.69
CA GLU A 174 28.18 2.49 -5.38
C GLU A 174 27.09 3.13 -6.27
N THR A 175 26.03 2.39 -6.61
CA THR A 175 24.89 2.89 -7.39
C THR A 175 23.98 3.78 -6.56
N GLY A 176 23.73 3.38 -5.31
CA GLY A 176 22.76 4.02 -4.43
C GLY A 176 21.33 3.96 -4.96
N TRP A 177 20.44 4.71 -4.31
CA TRP A 177 19.05 4.88 -4.77
C TRP A 177 18.61 6.34 -4.63
N LYS A 178 17.52 6.73 -5.30
CA LYS A 178 17.05 8.12 -5.27
C LYS A 178 16.73 8.54 -3.84
N LEU A 179 17.22 9.70 -3.42
CA LEU A 179 17.01 10.23 -2.07
C LEU A 179 15.51 10.38 -1.77
N SER A 180 14.69 10.71 -2.78
CA SER A 180 13.22 10.72 -2.75
C SER A 180 12.55 9.44 -2.23
N THR A 181 13.22 8.29 -2.31
CA THR A 181 12.69 7.00 -1.83
C THR A 181 13.02 6.70 -0.35
N THR A 182 13.68 7.62 0.34
CA THR A 182 14.04 7.50 1.76
C THR A 182 12.95 8.04 2.69
N ARG A 183 12.94 7.57 3.95
CA ARG A 183 12.00 8.08 4.98
C ARG A 183 12.26 9.54 5.33
N ALA A 184 13.50 10.00 5.27
CA ALA A 184 13.87 11.40 5.48
C ALA A 184 13.24 12.32 4.42
N ALA A 185 13.40 11.98 3.13
CA ALA A 185 12.76 12.72 2.04
C ALA A 185 11.23 12.63 2.07
N ALA A 186 10.67 11.47 2.43
CA ALA A 186 9.23 11.31 2.60
C ALA A 186 8.68 12.26 3.68
N ALA A 187 9.33 12.36 4.85
CA ALA A 187 8.93 13.29 5.91
C ALA A 187 8.93 14.75 5.43
N LEU A 188 9.98 15.18 4.73
CA LEU A 188 10.04 16.52 4.13
C LEU A 188 8.89 16.75 3.13
N MET A 189 8.59 15.78 2.25
CA MET A 189 7.51 15.94 1.27
C MET A 189 6.11 15.91 1.91
N ARG A 190 5.89 15.12 2.96
CA ARG A 190 4.64 15.10 3.75
C ARG A 190 4.35 16.45 4.41
N TRP A 191 5.37 17.21 4.81
CA TRP A 191 5.17 18.60 5.24
C TRP A 191 4.54 19.47 4.13
N PHE A 192 5.03 19.37 2.89
CA PHE A 192 4.44 20.13 1.78
C PHE A 192 3.02 19.66 1.41
N ASP A 193 2.71 18.38 1.59
CA ASP A 193 1.35 17.86 1.44
C ASP A 193 0.40 18.42 2.51
N LEU A 194 0.87 18.65 3.74
CA LEU A 194 0.10 19.33 4.79
C LEU A 194 -0.17 20.80 4.51
N VAL A 195 0.83 21.53 4.01
CA VAL A 195 0.68 22.96 3.66
C VAL A 195 -0.30 23.13 2.49
N VAL A 196 -0.22 22.25 1.47
CA VAL A 196 -1.08 22.30 0.28
C VAL A 196 -2.49 21.75 0.55
N GLY A 197 -2.61 20.64 1.28
CA GLY A 197 -3.88 19.98 1.60
C GLY A 197 -4.65 20.56 2.79
N ASP A 198 -4.27 21.74 3.27
CA ASP A 198 -4.83 22.41 4.46
C ASP A 198 -4.94 21.51 5.70
N GLY A 199 -3.92 20.71 5.97
CA GLY A 199 -3.91 19.76 7.08
C GLY A 199 -4.55 18.42 6.73
N ASP A 200 -4.30 17.90 5.53
CA ASP A 200 -4.61 16.52 5.14
C ASP A 200 -4.17 15.53 6.22
N THR A 201 -5.10 14.75 6.74
CA THR A 201 -4.87 13.91 7.92
C THR A 201 -4.05 12.66 7.64
N ALA A 202 -4.01 12.18 6.39
CA ALA A 202 -3.16 11.08 6.01
C ALA A 202 -1.69 11.53 6.00
N ALA A 203 -1.40 12.68 5.38
CA ALA A 203 -0.08 13.32 5.43
C ALA A 203 0.31 13.74 6.86
N LEU A 204 -0.66 14.17 7.67
CA LEU A 204 -0.45 14.50 9.08
C LEU A 204 0.02 13.29 9.87
N LEU A 205 -0.76 12.21 9.85
CA LEU A 205 -0.44 11.01 10.63
C LEU A 205 0.84 10.35 10.13
N ASP A 206 1.15 10.42 8.83
CA ASP A 206 2.41 9.91 8.28
C ASP A 206 3.62 10.74 8.74
N LEU A 207 3.55 12.08 8.65
CA LEU A 207 4.61 12.97 9.17
C LEU A 207 4.83 12.78 10.67
N LEU A 208 3.76 12.66 11.45
CA LEU A 208 3.85 12.49 12.90
C LEU A 208 4.33 11.08 13.30
N LYS A 209 4.11 10.06 12.47
CA LYS A 209 4.64 8.70 12.69
C LYS A 209 6.10 8.56 12.27
N SER A 210 6.58 9.39 11.34
CA SER A 210 8.00 9.50 10.99
C SER A 210 8.86 9.74 12.24
N PRO A 211 10.05 9.11 12.38
CA PRO A 211 10.95 9.35 13.51
C PRO A 211 11.52 10.78 13.54
N PHE A 212 11.42 11.52 12.43
CA PHE A 212 12.04 12.83 12.29
C PHE A 212 11.21 13.98 12.85
N CYS A 213 9.87 13.89 12.92
CA CYS A 213 9.04 15.03 13.33
C CYS A 213 8.79 15.03 14.85
N LEU A 214 9.20 16.07 15.56
CA LEU A 214 9.02 16.25 17.00
C LEU A 214 9.38 14.97 17.81
N PRO A 215 10.60 14.41 17.66
CA PRO A 215 10.99 13.17 18.31
C PRO A 215 10.93 13.25 19.83
N GLN A 216 11.30 14.39 20.42
CA GLN A 216 11.37 14.60 21.87
C GLN A 216 10.04 15.04 22.53
N LEU A 217 8.93 15.05 21.79
CA LEU A 217 7.65 15.53 22.33
C LEU A 217 7.11 14.57 23.43
N PRO A 218 6.83 15.06 24.65
CA PRO A 218 6.20 14.23 25.68
C PRO A 218 4.84 13.69 25.24
N GLN A 219 4.54 12.43 25.62
CA GLN A 219 3.27 11.75 25.28
C GLN A 219 2.98 11.60 23.77
N ARG A 220 3.98 11.80 22.89
CA ARG A 220 3.87 11.71 21.42
C ARG A 220 3.09 10.49 20.92
N GLY A 221 3.44 9.29 21.40
CA GLY A 221 2.76 8.05 20.99
C GLY A 221 1.26 8.05 21.34
N ALA A 222 0.92 8.44 22.58
CA ALA A 222 -0.47 8.53 23.04
C ALA A 222 -1.24 9.63 22.29
N ALA A 223 -0.61 10.78 22.05
CA ALA A 223 -1.18 11.88 21.27
C ALA A 223 -1.49 11.46 19.82
N ILE A 224 -0.58 10.76 19.14
CA ILE A 224 -0.77 10.25 17.76
C ILE A 224 -1.85 9.19 17.72
N ALA A 225 -1.87 8.24 18.66
CA ALA A 225 -2.89 7.20 18.72
C ALA A 225 -4.30 7.81 18.95
N LEU A 226 -4.38 8.84 19.79
CA LEU A 226 -5.60 9.60 20.06
C LEU A 226 -6.05 10.43 18.84
N LEU A 227 -5.10 11.12 18.18
CA LEU A 227 -5.33 11.82 16.91
C LEU A 227 -5.92 10.86 15.86
N GLU A 228 -5.26 9.75 15.60
CA GLU A 228 -5.68 8.76 14.61
C GLU A 228 -7.06 8.17 14.95
N ARG A 229 -7.32 7.82 16.22
CA ARG A 229 -8.62 7.30 16.65
C ARG A 229 -9.74 8.31 16.43
N GLN A 230 -9.54 9.57 16.79
CA GLN A 230 -10.57 10.61 16.64
C GLN A 230 -10.76 11.03 15.17
N VAL A 231 -9.69 11.11 14.39
CA VAL A 231 -9.72 11.35 12.93
C VAL A 231 -10.56 10.28 12.23
N ARG A 232 -10.34 9.00 12.57
CA ARG A 232 -11.13 7.85 12.08
C ARG A 232 -12.59 7.91 12.52
N ARG A 233 -12.85 8.09 13.81
CA ARG A 233 -14.20 8.14 14.38
C ARG A 233 -15.09 9.24 13.79
N HIS A 234 -14.48 10.34 13.34
CA HIS A 234 -15.21 11.54 12.89
C HIS A 234 -15.05 11.84 11.39
N GLY A 235 -14.50 10.91 10.59
CA GLY A 235 -14.34 11.09 9.14
C GLY A 235 -13.60 12.40 8.79
N ILE A 236 -12.56 12.74 9.55
CA ILE A 236 -11.84 14.01 9.35
C ILE A 236 -10.74 13.78 8.33
N THR A 237 -10.97 14.12 7.07
CA THR A 237 -9.94 13.99 6.02
C THR A 237 -8.95 15.13 6.00
N GLY A 238 -9.36 16.37 6.32
CA GLY A 238 -8.45 17.50 6.46
C GLY A 238 -9.11 18.78 7.01
N GLY A 239 -8.42 19.91 6.84
CA GLY A 239 -8.87 21.24 7.23
C GLY A 239 -8.41 21.63 8.63
N TRP A 240 -7.39 22.49 8.74
CA TRP A 240 -6.84 22.93 10.03
C TRP A 240 -7.90 23.50 10.97
N ARG A 241 -8.89 24.24 10.44
CA ARG A 241 -10.02 24.77 11.23
C ARG A 241 -10.85 23.63 11.87
N ARG A 242 -11.15 22.58 11.11
CA ARG A 242 -11.93 21.41 11.58
C ARG A 242 -11.15 20.63 12.63
N LEU A 243 -9.85 20.41 12.40
CA LEU A 243 -8.93 19.79 13.35
C LEU A 243 -8.84 20.60 14.67
N LEU A 244 -8.57 21.90 14.60
CA LEU A 244 -8.45 22.74 15.80
C LEU A 244 -9.77 22.91 16.57
N GLN A 245 -10.92 22.87 15.87
CA GLN A 245 -12.24 22.84 16.52
C GLN A 245 -12.52 21.51 17.22
N ARG A 246 -12.16 20.37 16.61
CA ARG A 246 -12.35 19.06 17.23
C ARG A 246 -11.39 18.83 18.41
N PHE A 247 -10.18 19.41 18.36
CA PHE A 247 -9.13 19.29 19.38
C PHE A 247 -8.89 20.63 20.12
N PRO A 248 -9.84 21.08 20.97
CA PRO A 248 -9.77 22.36 21.70
C PRO A 248 -8.62 22.39 22.72
N ALA A 249 -8.30 23.59 23.24
CA ALA A 249 -7.20 23.77 24.20
C ALA A 249 -7.54 23.31 25.61
N ALA A 250 -8.81 23.42 25.99
CA ALA A 250 -9.37 22.83 27.19
C ALA A 250 -10.11 21.52 26.81
N PRO A 251 -9.94 20.43 27.57
CA PRO A 251 -10.76 19.23 27.40
C PRO A 251 -12.25 19.56 27.48
N GLN A 252 -13.05 19.03 26.56
CA GLN A 252 -14.51 19.13 26.62
C GLN A 252 -15.12 17.78 26.98
N PRO A 253 -16.22 17.73 27.75
CA PRO A 253 -16.82 16.46 28.20
C PRO A 253 -17.27 15.55 27.04
N GLN A 254 -17.50 16.10 25.84
CA GLN A 254 -17.81 15.35 24.61
C GLN A 254 -16.65 14.51 24.03
N TRP A 255 -15.52 14.41 24.75
CA TRP A 255 -14.35 13.61 24.40
C TRP A 255 -14.21 12.32 25.23
N THR A 256 -15.11 12.05 26.18
CA THR A 256 -15.13 10.78 26.90
C THR A 256 -15.44 9.62 25.95
N ALA A 257 -14.67 8.53 26.06
CA ALA A 257 -15.01 7.28 25.39
C ALA A 257 -16.28 6.66 26.02
N ASP A 258 -16.96 5.77 25.30
CA ASP A 258 -18.17 5.06 25.77
C ASP A 258 -17.88 4.22 27.03
N THR A 259 -16.61 3.85 27.23
CA THR A 259 -16.01 3.51 28.52
C THR A 259 -15.21 4.72 28.99
N GLY A 260 -15.76 5.51 29.92
CA GLY A 260 -14.99 6.52 30.63
C GLY A 260 -13.78 5.89 31.36
N PRO A 261 -12.75 6.68 31.69
CA PRO A 261 -11.63 6.18 32.49
C PRO A 261 -12.15 5.52 33.77
N GLN A 262 -11.65 4.34 34.09
CA GLN A 262 -12.16 3.52 35.19
C GLN A 262 -11.64 3.99 36.55
N ASP A 263 -10.53 4.73 36.54
CA ASP A 263 -9.91 5.38 37.69
C ASP A 263 -9.33 6.76 37.34
N ASP A 264 -8.77 7.43 38.34
CA ASP A 264 -8.18 8.77 38.22
C ASP A 264 -6.87 8.77 37.40
N GLU A 265 -6.18 7.63 37.28
CA GLU A 265 -4.90 7.52 36.56
C GLU A 265 -5.12 7.43 35.05
N GLU A 266 -6.06 6.60 34.60
CA GLU A 266 -6.53 6.59 33.20
C GLU A 266 -7.09 7.97 32.79
N ALA A 267 -7.79 8.65 33.70
CA ALA A 267 -8.33 9.98 33.45
C ALA A 267 -7.21 11.02 33.24
N ALA A 268 -6.18 11.00 34.08
CA ALA A 268 -5.01 11.86 33.96
C ALA A 268 -4.20 11.57 32.67
N ALA A 269 -3.98 10.29 32.36
CA ALA A 269 -3.26 9.87 31.14
C ALA A 269 -4.00 10.30 29.86
N LEU A 270 -5.33 10.12 29.82
CA LEU A 270 -6.16 10.58 28.70
C LEU A 270 -6.13 12.11 28.58
N ALA A 271 -6.23 12.85 29.68
CA ALA A 271 -6.14 14.32 29.67
C ALA A 271 -4.77 14.82 29.17
N ALA A 272 -3.68 14.16 29.56
CA ALA A 272 -2.34 14.46 29.07
C ALA A 272 -2.20 14.21 27.57
N ALA A 273 -2.71 13.06 27.08
CA ALA A 273 -2.72 12.74 25.64
C ALA A 273 -3.58 13.73 24.83
N GLN A 274 -4.73 14.17 25.37
CA GLN A 274 -5.58 15.22 24.77
C GLN A 274 -4.84 16.55 24.65
N ALA A 275 -4.20 17.00 25.74
CA ALA A 275 -3.43 18.24 25.75
C ALA A 275 -2.27 18.20 24.75
N ALA A 276 -1.51 17.09 24.71
CA ALA A 276 -0.42 16.88 23.78
C ALA A 276 -0.88 16.86 22.31
N ALA A 277 -1.96 16.13 21.99
CA ALA A 277 -2.56 16.11 20.65
C ALA A 277 -3.02 17.51 20.19
N ALA A 278 -3.63 18.28 21.09
CA ALA A 278 -4.10 19.62 20.81
C ALA A 278 -2.96 20.66 20.68
N ALA A 279 -1.88 20.51 21.45
CA ALA A 279 -0.68 21.34 21.32
C ALA A 279 0.04 21.07 19.99
N LEU A 280 0.24 19.79 19.66
CA LEU A 280 0.82 19.33 18.41
C LEU A 280 0.05 19.89 17.21
N LEU A 281 -1.29 19.76 17.18
CA LEU A 281 -2.10 20.31 16.08
C LEU A 281 -1.96 21.84 15.93
N ARG A 282 -1.83 22.59 17.04
CA ARG A 282 -1.59 24.05 16.97
C ARG A 282 -0.22 24.38 16.40
N GLN A 283 0.81 23.61 16.76
CA GLN A 283 2.15 23.78 16.22
C GLN A 283 2.16 23.52 14.71
N MET A 284 1.60 22.39 14.26
CA MET A 284 1.50 22.07 12.82
C MET A 284 0.69 23.14 12.05
N ALA A 285 -0.48 23.54 12.58
CA ALA A 285 -1.33 24.53 11.92
C ALA A 285 -0.70 25.93 11.89
N GLY A 286 -0.02 26.34 12.97
CA GLY A 286 0.69 27.61 13.06
C GLY A 286 1.85 27.70 12.08
N GLU A 287 2.68 26.67 12.03
CA GLU A 287 3.76 26.57 11.03
C GLU A 287 3.17 26.55 9.61
N ALA A 288 2.14 25.75 9.34
CA ALA A 288 1.51 25.67 8.00
C ALA A 288 0.76 26.95 7.58
N GLN A 289 0.42 27.83 8.53
CA GLN A 289 -0.14 29.16 8.27
C GLN A 289 0.97 30.19 7.91
N ALA A 290 2.22 29.96 8.33
CA ALA A 290 3.35 30.85 8.05
C ALA A 290 3.93 30.69 6.62
N TRP A 291 3.50 29.65 5.88
CA TRP A 291 3.83 29.45 4.47
C TRP A 291 2.85 30.20 3.57
N PRO A 292 3.31 31.08 2.65
CA PRO A 292 2.45 31.70 1.65
C PRO A 292 1.77 30.66 0.74
N ARG A 293 0.54 30.97 0.32
CA ARG A 293 -0.34 30.05 -0.43
C ARG A 293 -0.81 30.66 -1.76
N GLY A 294 -1.25 29.79 -2.67
CA GLY A 294 -1.68 30.20 -4.01
C GLY A 294 -0.49 30.61 -4.88
N ASN A 295 -0.70 31.59 -5.76
CA ASN A 295 0.28 32.02 -6.76
C ASN A 295 1.22 33.14 -6.25
N ASP A 296 1.46 33.22 -4.94
CA ASP A 296 2.39 34.20 -4.35
C ASP A 296 3.83 33.77 -4.67
N ALA A 297 4.46 34.46 -5.63
CA ALA A 297 5.83 34.20 -6.05
C ALA A 297 6.83 34.93 -5.14
N ARG A 298 7.76 34.19 -4.53
CA ARG A 298 8.78 34.71 -3.62
C ARG A 298 10.19 34.31 -4.07
N PRO A 299 11.23 35.09 -3.72
CA PRO A 299 12.62 34.72 -4.01
C PRO A 299 13.00 33.36 -3.43
N VAL A 300 13.89 32.61 -4.10
CA VAL A 300 14.30 31.27 -3.64
C VAL A 300 14.80 31.27 -2.19
N GLY A 301 15.63 32.25 -1.81
CA GLY A 301 16.13 32.39 -0.44
C GLY A 301 15.05 32.56 0.64
N PHE A 302 13.89 33.14 0.32
CA PHE A 302 12.76 33.21 1.27
C PHE A 302 12.18 31.83 1.55
N TRP A 303 12.01 31.00 0.51
CA TRP A 303 11.48 29.64 0.66
C TRP A 303 12.44 28.72 1.42
N LEU A 304 13.74 28.85 1.15
CA LEU A 304 14.78 28.14 1.87
C LEU A 304 14.84 28.54 3.35
N GLN A 305 14.83 29.84 3.66
CA GLN A 305 14.74 30.32 5.04
C GLN A 305 13.47 29.82 5.76
N ARG A 306 12.33 29.79 5.06
CA ARG A 306 11.07 29.26 5.59
C ARG A 306 11.15 27.74 5.84
N LEU A 307 11.83 27.00 4.97
CA LEU A 307 12.11 25.57 5.17
C LEU A 307 13.01 25.33 6.37
N GLN A 308 14.16 26.00 6.49
CA GLN A 308 15.07 25.89 7.64
C GLN A 308 14.32 26.19 8.96
N THR A 309 13.54 27.29 8.99
CA THR A 309 12.68 27.65 10.14
C THR A 309 11.71 26.52 10.51
N THR A 310 11.12 25.85 9.51
CA THR A 310 10.20 24.71 9.73
C THR A 310 10.94 23.50 10.28
N LEU A 311 12.13 23.16 9.75
CA LEU A 311 12.92 22.02 10.22
C LEU A 311 13.32 22.17 11.70
N ASP A 312 13.63 23.40 12.12
CA ASP A 312 13.96 23.71 13.52
C ASP A 312 12.69 23.73 14.39
N ALA A 313 11.60 24.36 13.93
CA ALA A 313 10.32 24.41 14.66
C ALA A 313 9.65 23.03 14.84
N LEU A 314 9.99 22.07 13.99
CA LEU A 314 9.54 20.68 14.05
C LEU A 314 10.57 19.72 14.68
N ASP A 315 11.67 20.23 15.24
CA ASP A 315 12.77 19.44 15.86
C ASP A 315 13.32 18.33 14.94
N MET A 316 13.32 18.57 13.62
CA MET A 316 13.71 17.59 12.62
C MET A 316 15.22 17.51 12.43
N ARG A 317 15.94 18.62 12.61
CA ARG A 317 17.35 18.75 12.26
C ARG A 317 18.25 17.73 12.98
N ALA A 318 18.07 17.53 14.28
CA ALA A 318 18.88 16.59 15.06
C ALA A 318 18.61 15.13 14.65
N ALA A 319 17.35 14.74 14.52
CA ALA A 319 16.96 13.39 14.10
C ALA A 319 17.37 13.07 12.65
N LEU A 320 17.30 14.06 11.75
CA LEU A 320 17.81 13.93 10.39
C LEU A 320 19.34 13.79 10.37
N ALA A 321 20.07 14.58 11.15
CA ALA A 321 21.54 14.50 11.20
C ALA A 321 22.06 13.16 11.76
N ALA A 322 21.25 12.46 12.57
CA ALA A 322 21.56 11.14 13.13
C ALA A 322 21.16 9.95 12.22
N ASP A 323 20.53 10.21 11.07
CA ASP A 323 20.14 9.20 10.07
C ASP A 323 20.95 9.41 8.79
N ASP A 324 21.51 8.35 8.21
CA ASP A 324 22.39 8.45 7.04
C ASP A 324 21.73 9.14 5.83
N ALA A 325 20.43 8.97 5.66
CA ALA A 325 19.66 9.61 4.58
C ALA A 325 19.23 11.02 4.95
N GLY A 326 18.95 11.26 6.22
CA GLY A 326 18.70 12.60 6.76
C GLY A 326 19.92 13.51 6.67
N ALA A 327 21.13 13.01 6.94
CA ALA A 327 22.37 13.75 6.79
C ALA A 327 22.60 14.14 5.31
N GLN A 328 22.47 13.19 4.39
CA GLN A 328 22.56 13.47 2.94
C GLN A 328 21.45 14.38 2.41
N LEU A 329 20.27 14.37 3.05
CA LEU A 329 19.20 15.33 2.78
C LEU A 329 19.58 16.74 3.24
N LEU A 330 20.13 16.89 4.45
CA LEU A 330 20.61 18.17 4.96
C LEU A 330 21.74 18.74 4.09
N ASP A 331 22.69 17.90 3.64
CA ASP A 331 23.73 18.28 2.69
C ASP A 331 23.16 18.73 1.33
N ALA A 332 22.15 18.04 0.83
CA ALA A 332 21.49 18.40 -0.44
C ALA A 332 20.73 19.73 -0.32
N LEU A 333 20.11 20.00 0.83
CA LEU A 333 19.46 21.29 1.12
C LEU A 333 20.49 22.42 1.32
N ALA A 334 21.60 22.16 2.01
CA ALA A 334 22.68 23.15 2.20
C ALA A 334 23.26 23.65 0.86
N ARG A 335 23.35 22.79 -0.16
CA ARG A 335 23.74 23.20 -1.52
C ARG A 335 22.69 24.04 -2.24
N LEU A 336 21.43 24.00 -1.85
CA LEU A 336 20.42 24.94 -2.35
C LEU A 336 20.55 26.30 -1.67
N ASP A 337 20.99 26.35 -0.40
CA ASP A 337 21.21 27.60 0.34
C ASP A 337 22.35 28.45 -0.26
N GLU A 338 23.21 27.88 -1.11
CA GLU A 338 24.22 28.59 -1.91
C GLU A 338 23.66 29.22 -3.21
N LEU A 339 22.51 28.78 -3.72
CA LEU A 339 21.93 29.29 -4.98
C LEU A 339 21.58 30.80 -4.98
N PRO A 340 21.09 31.42 -3.88
CA PRO A 340 20.78 32.84 -3.86
C PRO A 340 21.99 33.77 -4.05
N ASP A 341 23.22 33.25 -3.91
CA ASP A 341 24.47 34.01 -4.11
C ASP A 341 24.96 33.98 -5.58
N ASP A 342 24.35 33.18 -6.45
CA ASP A 342 24.59 33.19 -7.91
C ASP A 342 23.76 34.27 -8.62
N GLU A 343 24.30 34.89 -9.69
CA GLU A 343 23.63 35.99 -10.42
C GLU A 343 22.25 35.59 -10.96
N ALA A 344 22.09 34.34 -11.38
CA ALA A 344 20.81 33.80 -11.85
C ALA A 344 19.85 33.47 -10.69
N GLY A 345 20.37 32.88 -9.61
CA GLY A 345 19.58 32.46 -8.45
C GLY A 345 19.07 33.62 -7.58
N ALA A 346 19.87 34.68 -7.44
CA ALA A 346 19.56 35.88 -6.65
C ALA A 346 18.24 36.58 -7.06
N THR A 347 17.87 36.49 -8.34
CA THR A 347 16.67 37.15 -8.90
C THR A 347 15.51 36.19 -9.16
N ALA A 348 15.73 34.87 -9.04
CA ALA A 348 14.72 33.87 -9.29
C ALA A 348 13.60 33.92 -8.24
N THR A 349 12.35 33.96 -8.73
CA THR A 349 11.15 33.88 -7.89
C THR A 349 10.35 32.65 -8.26
N LEU A 350 9.80 31.97 -7.26
CA LEU A 350 9.01 30.75 -7.40
C LEU A 350 7.72 30.88 -6.59
N THR A 351 6.63 30.30 -7.07
CA THR A 351 5.47 29.97 -6.24
C THR A 351 5.77 28.77 -5.33
N LEU A 352 4.93 28.51 -4.33
CA LEU A 352 5.05 27.32 -3.48
C LEU A 352 5.05 26.01 -4.28
N ALA A 353 4.24 25.94 -5.35
CA ALA A 353 4.15 24.76 -6.21
C ALA A 353 5.46 24.50 -6.97
N GLU A 354 6.09 25.55 -7.49
CA GLU A 354 7.36 25.46 -8.20
C GLU A 354 8.52 25.16 -7.25
N PHE A 355 8.55 25.77 -6.05
CA PHE A 355 9.54 25.44 -5.02
C PHE A 355 9.45 23.97 -4.58
N ARG A 356 8.22 23.46 -4.34
CA ARG A 356 7.97 22.03 -4.07
C ARG A 356 8.43 21.14 -5.23
N ALA A 357 8.18 21.54 -6.48
CA ALA A 357 8.62 20.80 -7.66
C ALA A 357 10.15 20.77 -7.81
N MET A 358 10.83 21.89 -7.52
CA MET A 358 12.29 21.99 -7.47
C MET A 358 12.89 21.06 -6.41
N LEU A 359 12.32 21.04 -5.19
CA LEU A 359 12.73 20.11 -4.14
C LEU A 359 12.52 18.65 -4.57
N ALA A 360 11.36 18.32 -5.14
CA ALA A 360 11.10 16.96 -5.64
C ALA A 360 12.11 16.55 -6.73
N ALA A 361 12.46 17.46 -7.65
CA ALA A 361 13.46 17.23 -8.69
C ALA A 361 14.87 17.03 -8.10
N LEU A 362 15.26 17.79 -7.07
CA LEU A 362 16.52 17.58 -6.35
C LEU A 362 16.56 16.18 -5.70
N LEU A 363 15.51 15.81 -4.96
CA LEU A 363 15.42 14.52 -4.27
C LEU A 363 15.42 13.33 -5.25
N GLU A 364 14.91 13.52 -6.46
CA GLU A 364 14.96 12.53 -7.55
C GLU A 364 16.33 12.44 -8.23
N ALA A 365 17.09 13.55 -8.26
CA ALA A 365 18.41 13.65 -8.89
C ALA A 365 19.56 13.21 -7.96
N VAL A 366 19.45 13.47 -6.66
CA VAL A 366 20.44 13.05 -5.65
C VAL A 366 20.27 11.55 -5.36
N ALA A 367 21.36 10.80 -5.50
CA ALA A 367 21.43 9.41 -5.07
C ALA A 367 21.89 9.34 -3.61
N TYR A 368 21.02 8.83 -2.73
CA TYR A 368 21.42 8.33 -1.42
C TYR A 368 22.43 7.19 -1.58
N LYS A 369 23.51 7.26 -0.81
CA LYS A 369 24.50 6.20 -0.69
C LYS A 369 24.67 5.83 0.78
N GLU A 370 24.57 4.55 1.08
CA GLU A 370 24.76 4.06 2.44
C GLU A 370 26.24 4.19 2.86
N PRO A 371 26.54 4.82 4.00
CA PRO A 371 27.87 4.83 4.57
C PRO A 371 28.37 3.40 4.78
N SER A 372 29.54 3.11 4.21
CA SER A 372 30.14 1.78 4.25
C SER A 372 31.65 1.92 4.32
N GLU A 373 32.27 1.34 5.36
CA GLU A 373 33.73 1.33 5.49
C GLU A 373 34.35 0.56 4.31
N PRO A 374 35.16 1.20 3.44
CA PRO A 374 35.64 0.56 2.22
C PRO A 374 36.52 -0.66 2.46
N ALA A 375 37.11 -0.79 3.66
CA ALA A 375 37.99 -1.90 4.04
C ALA A 375 37.23 -3.19 4.41
N ALA A 376 35.96 -3.10 4.82
CA ALA A 376 35.15 -4.24 5.24
C ALA A 376 34.36 -4.88 4.08
N ALA A 377 34.02 -4.11 3.05
CA ALA A 377 33.20 -4.55 1.94
C ALA A 377 33.90 -5.60 1.05
N ARG A 378 33.21 -6.71 0.77
CA ARG A 378 33.69 -7.81 -0.09
C ARG A 378 32.89 -7.94 -1.37
N ILE A 379 31.63 -7.51 -1.35
CA ILE A 379 30.76 -7.38 -2.52
C ILE A 379 30.59 -5.89 -2.80
N THR A 380 30.83 -5.47 -4.04
CA THR A 380 30.50 -4.12 -4.52
C THR A 380 29.31 -4.21 -5.49
N ILE A 381 28.30 -3.37 -5.31
CA ILE A 381 27.22 -3.15 -6.29
C ILE A 381 27.57 -1.90 -7.09
N LEU A 382 27.57 -2.00 -8.43
CA LEU A 382 28.01 -0.93 -9.33
C LEU A 382 27.25 -0.96 -10.67
N PRO A 383 27.20 0.16 -11.41
CA PRO A 383 26.69 0.17 -12.78
C PRO A 383 27.74 -0.42 -13.74
N LEU A 384 27.35 -0.83 -14.95
CA LEU A 384 28.25 -1.47 -15.93
C LEU A 384 29.48 -0.63 -16.27
N ASN A 385 29.31 0.68 -16.48
CA ASN A 385 30.42 1.60 -16.71
C ASN A 385 31.34 1.75 -15.47
N GLY A 386 30.84 1.47 -14.27
CA GLY A 386 31.61 1.42 -13.03
C GLY A 386 32.48 0.16 -12.90
N ALA A 387 32.30 -0.87 -13.76
CA ALA A 387 33.14 -2.06 -13.80
C ALA A 387 34.35 -1.93 -14.75
N ARG A 388 34.39 -0.89 -15.60
CA ARG A 388 35.49 -0.63 -16.55
C ARG A 388 36.85 -0.69 -15.87
N MET A 389 37.80 -1.37 -16.51
CA MET A 389 39.18 -1.57 -16.02
C MET A 389 39.35 -2.16 -14.59
N ARG A 390 38.27 -2.56 -13.89
CA ARG A 390 38.36 -3.22 -12.57
C ARG A 390 38.46 -4.73 -12.73
N ARG A 391 39.28 -5.36 -11.89
CA ARG A 391 39.31 -6.82 -11.70
C ARG A 391 38.55 -7.19 -10.44
N PHE A 392 37.80 -8.27 -10.52
CA PHE A 392 37.10 -8.93 -9.43
C PHE A 392 37.36 -10.44 -9.51
N ASP A 393 37.33 -11.12 -8.37
CA ASP A 393 37.40 -12.58 -8.26
C ASP A 393 36.13 -13.26 -8.82
N GLY A 394 35.05 -12.50 -9.02
CA GLY A 394 33.81 -12.96 -9.65
C GLY A 394 32.84 -11.79 -9.87
N VAL A 395 32.15 -11.80 -11.01
CA VAL A 395 31.16 -10.77 -11.39
C VAL A 395 29.80 -11.42 -11.64
N VAL A 396 28.76 -10.93 -10.97
CA VAL A 396 27.36 -11.19 -11.35
C VAL A 396 26.81 -9.96 -12.06
N ILE A 397 26.16 -10.14 -13.22
CA ILE A 397 25.43 -9.10 -13.95
C ILE A 397 23.94 -9.47 -13.90
N VAL A 398 23.11 -8.58 -13.35
CA VAL A 398 21.64 -8.77 -13.25
C VAL A 398 20.89 -7.86 -14.21
N GLY A 399 19.75 -8.33 -14.73
CA GLY A 399 18.99 -7.62 -15.75
C GLY A 399 19.60 -7.77 -17.15
N CYS A 400 19.97 -8.98 -17.54
CA CYS A 400 20.50 -9.27 -18.88
C CYS A 400 19.41 -9.64 -19.90
N ASP A 401 18.20 -9.10 -19.75
CA ASP A 401 17.10 -9.21 -20.73
C ASP A 401 17.20 -8.12 -21.81
N ASP A 402 16.38 -8.25 -22.85
CA ASP A 402 16.33 -7.35 -24.01
C ASP A 402 15.82 -5.93 -23.69
N ALA A 403 15.15 -5.74 -22.56
CA ALA A 403 14.67 -4.43 -22.10
C ALA A 403 15.74 -3.64 -21.33
N GLN A 404 16.66 -4.32 -20.65
CA GLN A 404 17.65 -3.72 -19.73
C GLN A 404 19.09 -3.69 -20.29
N LEU A 405 19.44 -4.60 -21.20
CA LEU A 405 20.79 -4.71 -21.78
C LEU A 405 20.72 -4.85 -23.33
N PRO A 406 21.17 -3.85 -24.11
CA PRO A 406 21.64 -2.53 -23.69
C PRO A 406 20.55 -1.65 -23.07
N SER A 407 20.95 -0.83 -22.10
CA SER A 407 20.06 0.14 -21.48
C SER A 407 19.72 1.28 -22.44
N THR A 408 18.47 1.74 -22.39
CA THR A 408 17.99 2.91 -23.14
C THR A 408 17.85 4.11 -22.21
N ALA A 409 18.50 5.22 -22.57
CA ALA A 409 18.37 6.48 -21.84
C ALA A 409 17.23 7.32 -22.43
N ALA A 410 16.43 7.96 -21.57
CA ALA A 410 15.39 8.88 -22.00
C ALA A 410 16.01 10.13 -22.67
N GLU A 411 15.63 10.41 -23.92
CA GLU A 411 16.14 11.57 -24.66
C GLU A 411 15.37 12.83 -24.28
N LEU A 412 15.99 13.69 -23.47
CA LEU A 412 15.45 15.02 -23.16
C LEU A 412 15.38 15.86 -24.45
N MET A 413 14.18 16.38 -24.74
CA MET A 413 13.72 16.81 -26.07
C MET A 413 14.38 18.07 -26.69
N PHE A 414 15.52 18.53 -26.17
CA PHE A 414 16.18 19.76 -26.62
C PHE A 414 17.05 19.58 -27.88
N PHE A 415 17.64 18.40 -28.09
CA PHE A 415 18.49 18.12 -29.26
C PHE A 415 18.22 16.73 -29.84
N SER A 416 17.86 16.68 -31.12
CA SER A 416 17.75 15.43 -31.89
C SER A 416 19.12 14.73 -32.00
N ASN A 417 19.13 13.41 -32.20
CA ASN A 417 20.39 12.67 -32.43
C ASN A 417 21.19 13.19 -33.63
N GLN A 418 20.52 13.73 -34.67
CA GLN A 418 21.20 14.38 -35.78
C GLN A 418 21.96 15.64 -35.32
N MET A 419 21.28 16.54 -34.60
CA MET A 419 21.91 17.76 -34.06
C MET A 419 23.06 17.42 -33.10
N ARG A 420 22.92 16.35 -32.29
CA ARG A 420 24.02 15.86 -31.43
C ARG A 420 25.25 15.49 -32.24
N ARG A 421 25.10 14.71 -33.32
CA ARG A 421 26.21 14.35 -34.21
C ARG A 421 26.84 15.57 -34.89
N GLU A 422 26.03 16.49 -35.40
CA GLU A 422 26.50 17.73 -36.03
C GLU A 422 27.30 18.63 -35.06
N LEU A 423 26.95 18.60 -33.76
CA LEU A 423 27.65 19.31 -32.69
C LEU A 423 28.81 18.50 -32.04
N GLY A 424 29.10 17.29 -32.51
CA GLY A 424 30.12 16.41 -31.91
C GLY A 424 29.76 15.89 -30.50
N LEU A 425 28.48 15.95 -30.11
CA LEU A 425 27.94 15.45 -28.85
C LEU A 425 27.59 13.96 -28.95
N GLU A 426 27.58 13.29 -27.79
CA GLU A 426 27.22 11.87 -27.72
C GLU A 426 25.76 11.62 -28.14
N ASP A 427 25.58 10.82 -29.18
CA ASP A 427 24.29 10.38 -29.71
C ASP A 427 23.92 8.96 -29.23
N ARG A 428 22.76 8.47 -29.64
CA ARG A 428 22.27 7.13 -29.25
C ARG A 428 23.20 6.00 -29.73
N GLU A 429 23.82 6.14 -30.88
CA GLU A 429 24.69 5.12 -31.48
C GLU A 429 26.03 5.05 -30.71
N ALA A 430 26.62 6.20 -30.38
CA ALA A 430 27.79 6.29 -29.52
C ALA A 430 27.54 5.68 -28.12
N ARG A 431 26.38 5.93 -27.50
CA ARG A 431 25.99 5.28 -26.22
C ARG A 431 25.85 3.77 -26.34
N PHE A 432 25.28 3.28 -27.44
CA PHE A 432 25.12 1.84 -27.71
C PHE A 432 26.49 1.16 -27.86
N ALA A 433 27.36 1.74 -28.69
CA ALA A 433 28.75 1.32 -28.89
C ALA A 433 29.59 1.38 -27.60
N GLN A 434 29.35 2.37 -26.73
CA GLN A 434 30.03 2.44 -25.44
C GLN A 434 29.57 1.33 -24.49
N GLN A 435 28.27 1.05 -24.37
CA GLN A 435 27.78 -0.05 -23.53
C GLN A 435 28.30 -1.42 -24.00
N ALA A 436 28.44 -1.64 -25.32
CA ALA A 436 29.03 -2.85 -25.86
C ALA A 436 30.50 -3.02 -25.42
N ARG A 437 31.28 -1.93 -25.47
CA ARG A 437 32.67 -1.91 -24.98
C ARG A 437 32.76 -2.17 -23.48
N ASP A 438 31.84 -1.61 -22.69
CA ASP A 438 31.81 -1.82 -21.24
C ASP A 438 31.59 -3.30 -20.90
N LEU A 439 30.63 -3.95 -21.57
CA LEU A 439 30.37 -5.40 -21.43
C LEU A 439 31.57 -6.24 -21.88
N ALA A 440 32.21 -5.86 -22.98
CA ALA A 440 33.43 -6.51 -23.45
C ALA A 440 34.58 -6.40 -22.45
N GLU A 441 34.81 -5.22 -21.86
CA GLU A 441 35.81 -5.01 -20.81
C GLU A 441 35.53 -5.88 -19.57
N VAL A 442 34.27 -6.03 -19.15
CA VAL A 442 33.94 -6.93 -18.03
C VAL A 442 34.32 -8.37 -18.36
N LEU A 443 34.02 -8.85 -19.58
CA LEU A 443 34.38 -10.20 -20.02
C LEU A 443 35.88 -10.39 -20.34
N LEU A 444 36.66 -9.31 -20.49
CA LEU A 444 38.11 -9.38 -20.74
C LEU A 444 38.93 -9.32 -19.44
N ASN A 445 38.44 -8.59 -18.44
CA ASN A 445 39.16 -8.34 -17.20
C ASN A 445 38.87 -9.37 -16.08
N ASN A 446 37.77 -10.13 -16.17
CA ASN A 446 37.29 -10.98 -15.07
C ASN A 446 37.15 -12.45 -15.47
N ASP A 447 37.65 -13.36 -14.63
CA ASP A 447 37.83 -14.76 -14.99
C ASP A 447 36.58 -15.64 -14.77
N ASP A 448 35.60 -15.20 -13.97
CA ASP A 448 34.33 -15.91 -13.69
C ASP A 448 33.17 -14.91 -13.69
N VAL A 449 32.31 -14.98 -14.73
CA VAL A 449 31.22 -14.02 -14.97
C VAL A 449 29.89 -14.76 -15.11
N VAL A 450 28.91 -14.32 -14.32
CA VAL A 450 27.55 -14.87 -14.29
C VAL A 450 26.58 -13.80 -14.72
N MET A 451 25.79 -14.06 -15.75
CA MET A 451 24.77 -13.15 -16.28
C MET A 451 23.39 -13.75 -16.01
N THR A 452 22.49 -12.99 -15.41
CA THR A 452 21.13 -13.44 -15.06
C THR A 452 20.08 -12.63 -15.81
N TRP A 453 18.97 -13.26 -16.15
CA TRP A 453 17.84 -12.59 -16.79
C TRP A 453 16.51 -13.26 -16.42
N GLN A 454 15.40 -12.54 -16.60
CA GLN A 454 14.05 -13.02 -16.29
C GLN A 454 13.41 -13.62 -17.54
N ARG A 455 12.90 -14.85 -17.44
CA ARG A 455 12.18 -15.53 -18.53
C ARG A 455 10.72 -15.08 -18.64
N PHE A 456 10.12 -14.66 -17.53
CA PHE A 456 8.73 -14.20 -17.48
C PHE A 456 8.62 -12.87 -16.72
N GLY A 457 7.80 -11.97 -17.25
CA GLY A 457 7.45 -10.71 -16.60
C GLY A 457 6.32 -10.85 -15.57
N GLY A 458 5.78 -9.71 -15.12
CA GLY A 458 4.91 -9.63 -13.95
C GLY A 458 3.54 -10.28 -14.12
N ARG A 459 3.05 -10.41 -15.36
CA ARG A 459 1.78 -11.06 -15.73
C ARG A 459 2.01 -12.45 -16.34
N GLY A 460 3.25 -12.94 -16.38
CA GLY A 460 3.63 -14.22 -17.00
C GLY A 460 3.96 -14.12 -18.49
N GLU A 461 4.02 -12.92 -19.05
CA GLU A 461 4.47 -12.64 -20.41
C GLU A 461 5.93 -13.12 -20.61
N PRO A 462 6.28 -13.79 -21.71
CA PRO A 462 7.65 -14.19 -21.97
C PRO A 462 8.53 -12.97 -22.25
N LYS A 463 9.74 -12.98 -21.68
CA LYS A 463 10.82 -12.03 -21.97
C LYS A 463 11.88 -12.70 -22.85
N HIS A 464 12.72 -11.90 -23.48
CA HIS A 464 13.87 -12.38 -24.25
C HIS A 464 15.18 -12.03 -23.54
N VAL A 465 16.21 -12.86 -23.75
CA VAL A 465 17.57 -12.51 -23.33
C VAL A 465 18.10 -11.40 -24.24
N SER A 466 19.01 -10.56 -23.72
CA SER A 466 19.73 -9.58 -24.55
C SER A 466 20.31 -10.22 -25.82
N GLY A 467 20.04 -9.62 -26.99
CA GLY A 467 20.55 -10.11 -28.28
C GLY A 467 22.09 -10.12 -28.37
N TRP A 468 22.77 -9.31 -27.56
CA TRP A 468 24.23 -9.37 -27.41
C TRP A 468 24.69 -10.69 -26.76
N LEU A 469 23.95 -11.18 -25.78
CA LEU A 469 24.23 -12.43 -25.09
C LEU A 469 23.69 -13.65 -25.84
N GLU A 470 22.63 -13.50 -26.63
CA GLU A 470 22.16 -14.53 -27.56
C GLU A 470 23.25 -14.83 -28.61
N ARG A 471 23.84 -13.81 -29.24
CA ARG A 471 24.98 -13.95 -30.16
C ARG A 471 26.16 -14.67 -29.50
N LEU A 472 26.48 -14.31 -28.26
CA LEU A 472 27.54 -14.95 -27.47
C LEU A 472 27.23 -16.42 -27.15
N ALA A 473 25.99 -16.72 -26.75
CA ALA A 473 25.53 -18.06 -26.41
C ALA A 473 25.58 -19.00 -27.62
N VAL A 474 25.04 -18.57 -28.76
CA VAL A 474 25.05 -19.34 -30.02
C VAL A 474 26.48 -19.60 -30.50
N HIS A 475 27.38 -18.61 -30.43
CA HIS A 475 28.79 -18.82 -30.80
C HIS A 475 29.50 -19.79 -29.85
N CYS A 476 29.26 -19.69 -28.54
CA CYS A 476 29.84 -20.60 -27.55
C CYS A 476 29.29 -22.04 -27.69
N GLU A 477 28.00 -22.20 -28.00
CA GLU A 477 27.39 -23.50 -28.29
C GLU A 477 27.96 -24.13 -29.57
N ALA A 478 28.06 -23.37 -30.66
CA ALA A 478 28.66 -23.81 -31.92
C ALA A 478 30.15 -24.19 -31.78
N ALA A 479 30.86 -23.59 -30.81
CA ALA A 479 32.22 -23.94 -30.43
C ALA A 479 32.33 -25.12 -29.45
N GLY A 480 31.22 -25.78 -29.09
CA GLY A 480 31.19 -26.94 -28.19
C GLY A 480 31.31 -26.59 -26.70
N ALA A 481 31.06 -25.34 -26.31
CA ALA A 481 31.22 -24.85 -24.94
C ALA A 481 30.04 -23.97 -24.48
N PRO A 482 28.80 -24.50 -24.44
CA PRO A 482 27.60 -23.73 -24.12
C PRO A 482 27.69 -23.04 -22.76
N ILE A 483 27.22 -21.79 -22.70
CA ILE A 483 27.21 -20.94 -21.49
C ILE A 483 25.88 -20.96 -20.74
N GLY A 484 24.83 -21.53 -21.33
CA GLY A 484 23.52 -21.66 -20.70
C GLY A 484 23.57 -22.53 -19.44
N ALA A 485 23.09 -22.00 -18.32
CA ALA A 485 23.08 -22.66 -17.02
C ALA A 485 21.69 -22.57 -16.38
N SER A 486 21.35 -23.58 -15.58
CA SER A 486 20.18 -23.56 -14.71
C SER A 486 20.64 -23.64 -13.26
N VAL A 487 20.09 -22.76 -12.42
CA VAL A 487 20.21 -22.89 -10.96
C VAL A 487 18.98 -23.66 -10.49
N VAL A 488 19.20 -24.85 -9.94
CA VAL A 488 18.15 -25.56 -9.20
C VAL A 488 18.04 -24.89 -7.83
N PRO A 489 16.86 -24.37 -7.44
CA PRO A 489 16.68 -23.80 -6.10
C PRO A 489 16.98 -24.85 -5.02
N SER A 490 17.57 -24.42 -3.91
CA SER A 490 17.76 -25.30 -2.75
C SER A 490 16.39 -25.61 -2.13
N LEU A 491 15.87 -26.81 -2.40
CA LEU A 491 14.58 -27.24 -1.84
C LEU A 491 14.76 -27.61 -0.37
N HIS A 492 14.17 -26.80 0.52
CA HIS A 492 14.05 -27.14 1.94
C HIS A 492 12.81 -27.98 2.17
N GLU A 493 12.94 -29.17 2.79
CA GLU A 493 11.80 -29.97 3.22
C GLU A 493 11.13 -29.33 4.44
N ALA A 494 10.06 -28.57 4.19
CA ALA A 494 9.16 -28.08 5.24
C ALA A 494 8.02 -29.08 5.50
N ARG A 495 7.82 -29.49 6.75
CA ARG A 495 6.61 -30.22 7.16
C ARG A 495 5.54 -29.22 7.58
N ALA A 496 4.50 -29.08 6.76
CA ALA A 496 3.33 -28.29 7.11
C ALA A 496 2.41 -29.06 8.06
N GLU A 497 2.09 -28.49 9.22
CA GLU A 497 1.03 -29.00 10.09
C GLU A 497 -0.34 -28.59 9.54
N VAL A 498 -1.18 -29.56 9.21
CA VAL A 498 -2.56 -29.29 8.80
C VAL A 498 -3.35 -28.79 10.02
N ARG A 499 -3.79 -27.53 9.96
CA ARG A 499 -4.73 -26.95 10.93
C ARG A 499 -6.16 -27.05 10.39
N ASN A 500 -7.13 -27.09 11.29
CA ASN A 500 -8.55 -27.00 10.94
C ASN A 500 -9.04 -25.55 11.00
N MET A 501 -10.15 -25.25 10.32
CA MET A 501 -10.81 -23.94 10.43
C MET A 501 -11.19 -23.64 11.89
N PRO A 502 -10.96 -22.41 12.40
CA PRO A 502 -11.24 -22.07 13.80
C PRO A 502 -12.70 -22.31 14.22
N ALA A 503 -12.87 -23.03 15.33
CA ALA A 503 -14.13 -23.26 16.02
C ALA A 503 -13.93 -23.12 17.54
N PRO A 504 -13.62 -21.91 18.05
CA PRO A 504 -13.30 -21.67 19.45
C PRO A 504 -14.46 -22.01 20.38
N SER A 505 -14.12 -22.36 21.62
CA SER A 505 -15.03 -22.51 22.75
C SER A 505 -14.42 -21.75 23.94
N ALA A 506 -15.22 -20.91 24.60
CA ALA A 506 -14.82 -20.03 25.69
C ALA A 506 -16.04 -19.73 26.59
N PRO A 507 -16.61 -20.74 27.28
CA PRO A 507 -17.82 -20.58 28.09
C PRO A 507 -17.68 -19.51 29.18
N GLU A 508 -16.46 -19.30 29.70
CA GLU A 508 -16.11 -18.25 30.66
C GLU A 508 -16.26 -16.82 30.12
N LEU A 509 -16.27 -16.65 28.78
CA LEU A 509 -16.51 -15.37 28.11
C LEU A 509 -17.96 -15.22 27.62
N ALA A 510 -18.88 -16.11 28.00
CA ALA A 510 -20.29 -16.00 27.62
C ALA A 510 -20.92 -14.72 28.24
N PRO A 511 -21.45 -13.79 27.42
CA PRO A 511 -21.88 -12.49 27.94
C PRO A 511 -23.12 -12.60 28.84
N ALA A 512 -23.10 -11.91 29.97
CA ALA A 512 -24.26 -11.83 30.87
C ALA A 512 -25.36 -10.87 30.36
N ARG A 513 -25.00 -9.91 29.48
CA ARG A 513 -25.89 -8.90 28.91
C ARG A 513 -26.02 -9.05 27.41
N TRP A 514 -27.26 -9.11 26.91
CA TRP A 514 -27.58 -9.34 25.50
C TRP A 514 -28.44 -8.23 24.92
N THR A 515 -28.29 -8.00 23.62
CA THR A 515 -29.11 -7.07 22.83
C THR A 515 -29.61 -7.77 21.57
N ALA A 516 -30.64 -7.23 20.91
CA ALA A 516 -31.09 -7.72 19.62
C ALA A 516 -29.94 -7.82 18.59
N GLN A 517 -29.02 -6.84 18.60
CA GLN A 517 -27.87 -6.82 17.71
C GLN A 517 -26.84 -7.92 18.06
N SER A 518 -26.64 -8.26 19.34
CA SER A 518 -25.74 -9.35 19.72
C SER A 518 -26.33 -10.72 19.37
N TYR A 519 -27.63 -10.93 19.58
CA TYR A 519 -28.28 -12.19 19.18
C TYR A 519 -28.33 -12.37 17.66
N ASN A 520 -28.69 -11.33 16.90
CA ASN A 520 -28.59 -11.34 15.43
C ASN A 520 -27.16 -11.64 14.92
N MET A 521 -26.12 -11.21 15.65
CA MET A 521 -24.73 -11.51 15.29
C MET A 521 -24.40 -13.00 15.48
N LEU A 522 -24.82 -13.62 16.59
CA LEU A 522 -24.67 -15.06 16.85
C LEU A 522 -25.35 -15.90 15.76
N ARG A 523 -26.58 -15.52 15.40
CA ARG A 523 -27.42 -16.19 14.40
C ARG A 523 -26.84 -16.10 12.99
N ARG A 524 -26.22 -14.97 12.63
CA ARG A 524 -25.49 -14.82 11.35
C ARG A 524 -24.21 -15.63 11.32
N CYS A 525 -23.42 -15.61 12.40
CA CYS A 525 -22.16 -16.36 12.47
C CYS A 525 -21.67 -16.47 13.93
N PRO A 526 -21.58 -17.70 14.49
CA PRO A 526 -21.05 -17.92 15.84
C PRO A 526 -19.65 -17.35 16.06
N TYR A 527 -18.75 -17.50 15.07
CA TYR A 527 -17.41 -16.90 15.15
C TYR A 527 -17.44 -15.35 15.15
N GLN A 528 -18.38 -14.72 14.46
CA GLN A 528 -18.52 -13.26 14.48
C GLN A 528 -18.95 -12.78 15.87
N PHE A 529 -19.85 -13.52 16.53
CA PHE A 529 -20.25 -13.26 17.90
C PHE A 529 -19.10 -13.49 18.89
N PHE A 530 -18.33 -14.56 18.74
CA PHE A 530 -17.11 -14.79 19.53
C PHE A 530 -16.16 -13.60 19.44
N ALA A 531 -15.77 -13.19 18.23
CA ALA A 531 -14.85 -12.07 18.03
C ALA A 531 -15.42 -10.74 18.57
N GLY A 532 -16.67 -10.40 18.22
CA GLY A 532 -17.24 -9.07 18.50
C GLY A 532 -17.90 -8.90 19.87
N ARG A 533 -18.30 -9.99 20.56
CA ARG A 533 -19.06 -9.93 21.82
C ARG A 533 -18.44 -10.71 22.98
N MET A 534 -17.64 -11.75 22.71
CA MET A 534 -16.95 -12.50 23.77
C MET A 534 -15.51 -11.98 23.96
N LEU A 535 -14.79 -11.73 22.86
CA LEU A 535 -13.46 -11.07 22.89
C LEU A 535 -13.52 -9.54 22.88
N GLY A 536 -14.69 -8.94 22.60
CA GLY A 536 -14.86 -7.48 22.54
C GLY A 536 -14.13 -6.77 21.39
N LEU A 537 -13.72 -7.49 20.34
CA LEU A 537 -12.96 -6.92 19.23
C LEU A 537 -13.86 -6.05 18.33
N ALA A 538 -13.45 -4.79 18.14
CA ALA A 538 -14.04 -3.89 17.15
C ALA A 538 -13.18 -3.84 15.88
N GLY A 539 -13.81 -3.59 14.74
CA GLY A 539 -13.08 -3.18 13.53
C GLY A 539 -12.62 -1.74 13.68
N LEU A 540 -11.48 -1.39 13.09
CA LEU A 540 -11.05 0.01 12.99
C LEU A 540 -12.04 0.78 12.11
N GLU A 541 -12.48 1.93 12.59
CA GLU A 541 -13.32 2.84 11.81
C GLU A 541 -12.52 3.38 10.61
N THR A 542 -13.12 3.30 9.42
CA THR A 542 -12.57 3.84 8.18
C THR A 542 -12.84 5.34 8.10
N VAL A 543 -11.81 6.14 7.80
CA VAL A 543 -12.04 7.55 7.43
C VAL A 543 -12.82 7.54 6.12
N SER A 544 -14.04 8.08 6.14
CA SER A 544 -14.90 8.27 4.98
C SER A 544 -15.19 9.77 4.83
N ASP A 545 -15.13 10.29 3.60
CA ASP A 545 -15.67 11.61 3.26
C ASP A 545 -17.20 11.58 3.10
N ASP A 546 -17.79 10.39 2.90
CA ASP A 546 -19.22 10.21 2.68
C ASP A 546 -19.97 9.97 3.99
N LEU A 547 -20.99 10.80 4.25
CA LEU A 547 -21.98 10.61 5.31
C LEU A 547 -22.74 9.28 5.15
N GLU A 548 -22.63 8.41 6.15
CA GLU A 548 -23.18 7.06 6.05
C GLU A 548 -24.70 7.02 6.23
N LYS A 549 -25.32 5.97 5.69
CA LYS A 549 -26.74 5.68 5.94
C LYS A 549 -27.07 5.43 7.41
N ARG A 550 -26.07 5.09 8.23
CA ARG A 550 -26.22 4.90 9.67
C ARG A 550 -26.42 6.23 10.37
N ASP A 551 -25.55 7.20 10.14
CA ASP A 551 -25.59 8.53 10.77
C ASP A 551 -26.91 9.24 10.45
N ILE A 552 -27.35 9.14 9.21
CA ILE A 552 -28.67 9.60 8.76
C ILE A 552 -29.81 8.90 9.52
N GLY A 553 -29.69 7.60 9.80
CA GLY A 553 -30.67 6.87 10.61
C GLY A 553 -30.77 7.43 12.03
N GLU A 554 -29.62 7.65 12.68
CA GLU A 554 -29.53 8.17 14.05
C GLU A 554 -30.08 9.63 14.14
N LEU A 555 -29.80 10.48 13.14
CA LEU A 555 -30.39 11.83 13.02
C LEU A 555 -31.92 11.79 12.84
N LEU A 556 -32.43 10.88 12.01
CA LEU A 556 -33.87 10.74 11.78
C LEU A 556 -34.62 10.22 13.02
N HIS A 557 -34.00 9.33 13.80
CA HIS A 557 -34.51 8.92 15.12
C HIS A 557 -34.64 10.12 16.07
N GLN A 558 -33.59 10.96 16.16
CA GLN A 558 -33.60 12.18 16.99
C GLN A 558 -34.69 13.18 16.56
N ILE A 559 -34.83 13.43 15.25
CA ILE A 559 -35.87 14.31 14.68
C ILE A 559 -37.27 13.82 15.05
N LEU A 560 -37.53 12.52 14.86
CA LEU A 560 -38.85 11.94 15.13
C LEU A 560 -39.17 11.91 16.63
N LEU A 561 -38.19 11.63 17.50
CA LEU A 561 -38.36 11.70 18.95
C LEU A 561 -38.80 13.10 19.40
N ARG A 562 -38.09 14.15 18.92
CA ARG A 562 -38.41 15.54 19.26
C ARG A 562 -39.77 15.94 18.70
N TYR A 563 -40.04 15.65 17.43
CA TYR A 563 -41.33 15.92 16.79
C TYR A 563 -42.53 15.34 17.57
N HIS A 564 -42.49 14.06 17.97
CA HIS A 564 -43.62 13.44 18.69
C HIS A 564 -43.81 14.02 20.09
N ARG A 565 -42.72 14.33 20.81
CA ARG A 565 -42.78 15.02 22.11
C ARG A 565 -43.44 16.39 21.97
N ASP A 566 -43.01 17.19 20.99
CA ASP A 566 -43.55 18.52 20.75
C ASP A 566 -45.04 18.47 20.35
N VAL A 567 -45.42 17.59 19.42
CA VAL A 567 -46.81 17.43 18.95
C VAL A 567 -47.74 16.97 20.08
N GLN A 568 -47.29 16.07 20.95
CA GLN A 568 -48.06 15.64 22.12
C GLN A 568 -48.20 16.77 23.16
N ALA A 569 -47.12 17.51 23.44
CA ALA A 569 -47.12 18.59 24.41
C ALA A 569 -47.98 19.80 23.98
N GLN A 570 -48.08 20.05 22.68
CA GLN A 570 -48.82 21.17 22.10
C GLN A 570 -50.25 20.79 21.60
N ASP A 571 -50.62 19.50 21.66
CA ASP A 571 -51.86 18.93 21.10
C ASP A 571 -52.11 19.37 19.63
N VAL A 572 -51.07 19.30 18.79
CA VAL A 572 -51.19 19.69 17.37
C VAL A 572 -51.98 18.63 16.63
N ARG A 573 -53.18 18.98 16.14
CA ARG A 573 -54.09 18.05 15.44
C ARG A 573 -54.24 18.28 13.94
N ASP A 574 -53.79 19.42 13.43
CA ASP A 574 -53.84 19.72 11.99
C ASP A 574 -52.64 19.11 11.25
N ASP A 575 -52.91 18.45 10.13
CA ASP A 575 -51.88 17.75 9.34
C ASP A 575 -50.89 18.74 8.67
N ALA A 576 -51.33 19.94 8.27
CA ALA A 576 -50.44 20.94 7.68
C ALA A 576 -49.51 21.56 8.73
N ALA A 577 -50.03 21.88 9.92
CA ALA A 577 -49.24 22.30 11.08
C ALA A 577 -48.24 21.23 11.51
N ARG A 578 -48.65 19.95 11.54
CA ARG A 578 -47.75 18.80 11.81
C ARG A 578 -46.61 18.70 10.79
N ILE A 579 -46.89 18.81 9.49
CA ILE A 579 -45.85 18.81 8.44
C ILE A 579 -44.88 19.98 8.62
N ALA A 580 -45.41 21.19 8.88
CA ALA A 580 -44.60 22.38 9.09
C ALA A 580 -43.68 22.25 10.33
N HIS A 581 -44.19 21.71 11.44
CA HIS A 581 -43.39 21.48 12.65
C HIS A 581 -42.30 20.43 12.42
N LEU A 582 -42.64 19.31 11.76
CA LEU A 582 -41.65 18.27 11.42
C LEU A 582 -40.55 18.83 10.50
N GLN A 583 -40.90 19.70 9.55
CA GLN A 583 -39.94 20.38 8.69
C GLN A 583 -39.03 21.35 9.47
N ALA A 584 -39.57 22.09 10.45
CA ALA A 584 -38.78 22.98 11.30
C ALA A 584 -37.77 22.22 12.16
N VAL A 585 -38.22 21.18 12.88
CA VAL A 585 -37.34 20.31 13.68
C VAL A 585 -36.28 19.63 12.80
N SER A 586 -36.66 19.18 11.59
CA SER A 586 -35.72 18.58 10.64
C SER A 586 -34.65 19.56 10.19
N ARG A 587 -35.04 20.83 9.91
CA ARG A 587 -34.09 21.89 9.55
C ARG A 587 -33.06 22.11 10.66
N GLU A 588 -33.50 22.33 11.89
CA GLU A 588 -32.60 22.61 13.02
C GLU A 588 -31.55 21.51 13.24
N VAL A 589 -31.94 20.23 13.09
CA VAL A 589 -31.01 19.10 13.24
C VAL A 589 -30.07 18.96 12.04
N PHE A 590 -30.57 19.13 10.81
CA PHE A 590 -29.74 19.01 9.62
C PHE A 590 -28.84 20.23 9.35
N ASP A 591 -29.20 21.45 9.79
CA ASP A 591 -28.45 22.67 9.48
C ASP A 591 -27.01 22.62 10.03
N GLY A 592 -26.79 22.00 11.20
CA GLY A 592 -25.44 21.76 11.75
C GLY A 592 -24.62 20.80 10.88
N VAL A 593 -25.21 19.65 10.51
CA VAL A 593 -24.55 18.63 9.67
C VAL A 593 -24.27 19.18 8.26
N MET A 594 -25.21 19.93 7.67
CA MET A 594 -25.04 20.56 6.35
C MET A 594 -23.99 21.69 6.34
N ALA A 595 -23.66 22.27 7.48
CA ALA A 595 -22.58 23.25 7.62
C ALA A 595 -21.19 22.60 7.74
N GLU A 596 -21.14 21.32 8.12
CA GLU A 596 -19.91 20.52 8.24
C GLU A 596 -19.66 19.67 6.98
N ASP A 597 -20.71 19.10 6.37
CA ASP A 597 -20.67 18.27 5.17
C ASP A 597 -21.82 18.61 4.19
N GLY A 598 -21.47 19.02 2.97
CA GLY A 598 -22.43 19.34 1.90
C GLY A 598 -23.21 18.13 1.38
N ASN A 599 -22.72 16.89 1.54
CA ASN A 599 -23.41 15.67 1.12
C ASN A 599 -24.74 15.48 1.88
N ALA A 600 -24.82 15.98 3.12
CA ALA A 600 -26.03 15.97 3.94
C ALA A 600 -27.24 16.64 3.26
N ILE A 601 -27.03 17.63 2.38
CA ILE A 601 -28.09 18.34 1.64
C ILE A 601 -28.92 17.36 0.79
N GLY A 602 -28.29 16.34 0.21
CA GLY A 602 -28.96 15.31 -0.59
C GLY A 602 -29.89 14.43 0.25
N TYR A 603 -29.49 14.09 1.48
CA TYR A 603 -30.31 13.34 2.42
C TYR A 603 -31.46 14.17 2.98
N TYR A 604 -31.19 15.41 3.40
CA TYR A 604 -32.21 16.35 3.88
C TYR A 604 -33.32 16.55 2.84
N ARG A 605 -32.98 16.77 1.57
CA ARG A 605 -33.99 16.90 0.49
C ARG A 605 -34.84 15.64 0.29
N ARG A 606 -34.25 14.43 0.43
CA ARG A 606 -35.02 13.18 0.37
C ARG A 606 -35.95 13.04 1.57
N TRP A 607 -35.49 13.41 2.76
CA TRP A 607 -36.31 13.40 3.98
C TRP A 607 -37.50 14.37 3.90
N LEU A 608 -37.30 15.58 3.39
CA LEU A 608 -38.40 16.54 3.18
C LEU A 608 -39.52 16.00 2.27
N ALA A 609 -39.20 15.16 1.29
CA ALA A 609 -40.21 14.53 0.42
C ALA A 609 -41.06 13.47 1.16
N VAL A 610 -40.54 12.88 2.23
CA VAL A 610 -41.21 11.82 3.02
C VAL A 610 -42.26 12.40 3.97
N LEU A 611 -42.06 13.60 4.51
CA LEU A 611 -42.86 14.16 5.62
C LEU A 611 -44.39 14.11 5.40
N PRO A 612 -44.95 14.50 4.24
CA PRO A 612 -46.41 14.50 4.05
C PRO A 612 -47.01 13.09 4.16
N SER A 613 -46.28 12.08 3.67
CA SER A 613 -46.72 10.68 3.75
C SER A 613 -46.56 10.09 5.15
N TYR A 614 -45.56 10.54 5.92
CA TYR A 614 -45.34 10.13 7.30
C TYR A 614 -46.45 10.67 8.21
N VAL A 615 -46.79 11.97 8.09
CA VAL A 615 -47.90 12.58 8.83
C VAL A 615 -49.24 11.95 8.46
N ALA A 616 -49.49 11.70 7.17
CA ALA A 616 -50.71 11.01 6.73
C ALA A 616 -50.84 9.56 7.26
N TRP A 617 -49.72 8.83 7.42
CA TRP A 617 -49.70 7.53 8.10
C TRP A 617 -49.98 7.67 9.60
N GLN A 618 -49.30 8.60 10.28
CA GLN A 618 -49.52 8.86 11.71
C GLN A 618 -50.98 9.19 12.01
N ALA A 619 -51.60 10.07 11.22
CA ALA A 619 -53.01 10.44 11.39
C ALA A 619 -53.97 9.28 11.09
N ALA A 620 -53.61 8.32 10.23
CA ALA A 620 -54.40 7.10 10.02
C ALA A 620 -54.32 6.17 11.24
N ARG A 621 -53.13 5.97 11.80
CA ARG A 621 -52.88 5.17 13.00
C ARG A 621 -53.62 5.73 14.24
N GLU A 622 -53.66 7.05 14.39
CA GLU A 622 -54.43 7.73 15.43
C GLU A 622 -55.95 7.53 15.26
N ARG A 623 -56.47 7.49 14.03
CA ARG A 623 -57.89 7.17 13.74
C ARG A 623 -58.23 5.71 14.06
N GLU A 624 -57.29 4.79 13.89
CA GLU A 624 -57.46 3.39 14.30
C GLU A 624 -57.50 3.24 15.84
N GLY A 625 -56.91 4.19 16.57
CA GLY A 625 -56.93 4.30 18.03
C GLY A 625 -55.56 4.11 18.70
N TRP A 626 -54.48 4.12 17.93
CA TRP A 626 -53.10 4.02 18.38
C TRP A 626 -52.47 5.40 18.52
N TYR A 627 -51.98 5.73 19.71
CA TYR A 627 -51.37 7.02 20.02
C TYR A 627 -49.91 6.85 20.45
N TRP A 628 -49.06 7.80 20.11
CA TRP A 628 -47.67 7.83 20.58
C TRP A 628 -47.63 7.90 22.11
N HIS A 629 -46.85 7.02 22.74
CA HIS A 629 -46.70 6.97 24.20
C HIS A 629 -45.26 7.26 24.64
N ALA A 630 -44.27 6.70 23.96
CA ALA A 630 -42.85 6.95 24.22
C ALA A 630 -42.00 6.71 22.96
N GLY A 631 -40.74 7.16 22.99
CA GLY A 631 -39.74 6.89 21.96
C GLY A 631 -38.33 6.99 22.54
N GLU A 632 -37.39 6.32 21.87
CA GLU A 632 -36.03 6.04 22.35
C GLU A 632 -36.02 5.53 23.82
N LEU A 633 -36.92 4.60 24.13
CA LEU A 633 -37.13 4.09 25.48
C LEU A 633 -36.11 2.99 25.80
N ASP A 634 -35.17 3.27 26.70
CA ASP A 634 -34.31 2.23 27.28
C ASP A 634 -35.16 1.24 28.09
N ALA A 635 -35.02 -0.04 27.76
CA ALA A 635 -35.75 -1.14 28.38
C ALA A 635 -34.81 -2.32 28.67
N GLY A 636 -35.09 -3.02 29.77
CA GLY A 636 -34.33 -4.19 30.18
C GLY A 636 -35.21 -5.20 30.89
N ALA A 637 -34.94 -6.48 30.65
CA ALA A 637 -35.65 -7.61 31.24
C ALA A 637 -34.62 -8.67 31.69
N ASP A 638 -34.89 -9.33 32.82
CA ASP A 638 -34.13 -10.50 33.25
C ASP A 638 -34.79 -11.75 32.71
N LEU A 639 -34.05 -12.50 31.90
CA LEU A 639 -34.46 -13.82 31.41
C LEU A 639 -34.03 -14.87 32.44
N PRO A 640 -34.96 -15.54 33.15
CA PRO A 640 -34.60 -16.62 34.07
C PRO A 640 -34.08 -17.84 33.30
N MET A 641 -32.98 -18.42 33.77
CA MET A 641 -32.28 -19.52 33.10
C MET A 641 -32.30 -20.79 33.96
N ARG A 642 -32.31 -21.97 33.32
CA ARG A 642 -32.35 -23.28 34.01
C ARG A 642 -31.12 -23.59 34.86
N ASP A 643 -30.00 -22.91 34.59
CA ASP A 643 -28.73 -23.02 35.32
C ASP A 643 -28.67 -22.08 36.54
N GLY A 644 -29.73 -21.32 36.81
CA GLY A 644 -29.81 -20.36 37.91
C GLY A 644 -29.10 -19.02 37.65
N GLN A 645 -28.45 -18.83 36.49
CA GLN A 645 -27.77 -17.59 36.14
C GLN A 645 -28.60 -16.79 35.11
N PRO A 646 -29.44 -15.82 35.51
CA PRO A 646 -30.27 -15.08 34.58
C PRO A 646 -29.44 -14.32 33.53
N ILE A 647 -30.06 -14.04 32.38
CA ILE A 647 -29.46 -13.23 31.32
C ILE A 647 -30.14 -11.87 31.30
N ARG A 648 -29.36 -10.78 31.32
CA ARG A 648 -29.89 -9.43 31.20
C ARG A 648 -30.13 -9.07 29.74
N LEU A 649 -31.38 -9.07 29.32
CA LEU A 649 -31.78 -8.48 28.03
C LEU A 649 -31.79 -6.95 28.17
N HIS A 650 -31.26 -6.25 27.17
CA HIS A 650 -31.27 -4.80 27.11
C HIS A 650 -31.44 -4.30 25.67
N GLY A 651 -32.21 -3.24 25.49
CA GLY A 651 -32.32 -2.54 24.22
C GLY A 651 -32.98 -1.17 24.40
N ARG A 652 -32.88 -0.35 23.36
CA ARG A 652 -33.62 0.91 23.25
C ARG A 652 -34.73 0.70 22.23
N ILE A 653 -35.97 0.99 22.60
CA ILE A 653 -37.15 0.83 21.73
C ILE A 653 -37.40 2.19 21.05
N ASP A 654 -37.21 2.25 19.73
CA ASP A 654 -37.30 3.49 18.93
C ASP A 654 -38.64 4.22 19.19
N ARG A 655 -39.76 3.46 19.17
CA ARG A 655 -41.09 3.99 19.47
C ARG A 655 -42.01 2.95 20.10
N LEU A 656 -42.80 3.41 21.07
CA LEU A 656 -43.86 2.68 21.74
C LEU A 656 -45.19 3.45 21.57
N ASP A 657 -46.17 2.81 20.94
CA ASP A 657 -47.54 3.30 20.83
C ASP A 657 -48.45 2.59 21.84
N ARG A 658 -49.47 3.28 22.32
CA ARG A 658 -50.53 2.75 23.18
C ARG A 658 -51.88 2.87 22.47
N HIS A 659 -52.62 1.76 22.41
CA HIS A 659 -53.97 1.73 21.89
C HIS A 659 -55.00 2.13 22.97
N ARG A 660 -56.18 2.59 22.55
CA ARG A 660 -57.29 2.98 23.44
C ARG A 660 -57.77 1.87 24.40
N ASP A 661 -57.52 0.60 24.10
CA ASP A 661 -57.82 -0.54 24.99
C ASP A 661 -56.69 -0.88 25.98
N GLY A 662 -55.59 -0.12 25.96
CA GLY A 662 -54.45 -0.27 26.86
C GLY A 662 -53.32 -1.16 26.34
N ARG A 663 -53.46 -1.84 25.20
CA ARG A 663 -52.37 -2.61 24.58
C ARG A 663 -51.27 -1.71 24.03
N HIS A 664 -50.03 -2.22 23.98
CA HIS A 664 -48.90 -1.52 23.38
C HIS A 664 -48.47 -2.14 22.03
N ALA A 665 -47.87 -1.31 21.18
CA ALA A 665 -47.21 -1.71 19.94
C ALA A 665 -45.80 -1.12 19.90
N VAL A 666 -44.82 -1.95 19.55
CA VAL A 666 -43.41 -1.55 19.41
C VAL A 666 -43.10 -1.28 17.93
N LEU A 667 -42.43 -0.18 17.66
CA LEU A 667 -42.16 0.30 16.31
C LEU A 667 -40.65 0.56 16.14
N ASP A 668 -40.12 0.13 15.00
CA ASP A 668 -38.70 0.23 14.63
C ASP A 668 -38.53 1.07 13.35
N TYR A 669 -37.75 2.14 13.41
CA TYR A 669 -37.60 3.09 12.31
C TYR A 669 -36.42 2.69 11.41
N LYS A 670 -36.67 2.50 10.11
CA LYS A 670 -35.65 2.04 9.15
C LYS A 670 -35.55 2.92 7.91
N THR A 671 -34.31 3.31 7.56
CA THR A 671 -33.91 3.99 6.31
C THR A 671 -33.88 3.02 5.12
N GLN A 672 -34.97 2.27 4.95
CA GLN A 672 -35.17 1.30 3.87
C GLN A 672 -36.62 1.37 3.40
N SER A 673 -36.88 1.05 2.13
CA SER A 673 -38.24 1.02 1.58
C SER A 673 -39.08 -0.12 2.18
N ALA A 674 -40.39 0.10 2.28
CA ALA A 674 -41.33 -0.89 2.77
C ALA A 674 -41.28 -2.21 1.95
N ALA A 675 -41.02 -2.15 0.64
CA ALA A 675 -40.79 -3.34 -0.19
C ALA A 675 -39.61 -4.23 0.29
N ARG A 676 -38.52 -3.65 0.80
CA ARG A 676 -37.39 -4.41 1.36
C ARG A 676 -37.76 -5.00 2.72
N LEU A 677 -38.47 -4.23 3.55
CA LEU A 677 -38.94 -4.66 4.87
C LEU A 677 -40.00 -5.79 4.76
N ARG A 678 -40.91 -5.76 3.78
CA ARG A 678 -41.88 -6.84 3.51
C ARG A 678 -41.22 -8.16 3.08
N ARG A 679 -40.03 -8.12 2.47
CA ARG A 679 -39.24 -9.32 2.18
C ARG A 679 -38.67 -9.87 3.48
N LYS A 680 -37.97 -9.01 4.24
CA LYS A 680 -37.39 -9.31 5.56
C LYS A 680 -38.41 -9.87 6.57
N ALA A 681 -39.65 -9.38 6.54
CA ALA A 681 -40.74 -9.84 7.40
C ALA A 681 -41.17 -11.30 7.17
N ARG A 682 -40.82 -11.91 6.01
CA ARG A 682 -41.08 -13.34 5.74
C ARG A 682 -40.10 -14.24 6.48
N ASP A 683 -38.88 -13.73 6.67
CA ASP A 683 -37.77 -14.43 7.33
C ASP A 683 -37.60 -13.86 8.76
N ALA A 684 -38.72 -13.76 9.49
CA ALA A 684 -38.78 -13.21 10.85
C ALA A 684 -37.82 -13.88 11.86
N GLN A 685 -37.37 -15.09 11.54
CA GLN A 685 -36.40 -15.86 12.30
C GLN A 685 -34.95 -15.35 12.16
N GLU A 686 -34.63 -14.59 11.12
CA GLU A 686 -33.28 -14.05 10.85
C GLU A 686 -33.03 -12.67 11.45
N ASP A 687 -34.06 -11.87 11.70
CA ASP A 687 -33.94 -10.59 12.41
C ASP A 687 -34.86 -10.53 13.63
N CYS A 688 -34.26 -10.77 14.79
CA CYS A 688 -34.95 -10.82 16.06
C CYS A 688 -35.36 -9.45 16.63
N GLN A 689 -35.10 -8.32 15.98
CA GLN A 689 -35.22 -6.99 16.63
C GLN A 689 -36.64 -6.69 17.18
N LEU A 690 -37.70 -6.88 16.39
CA LEU A 690 -39.07 -6.66 16.86
C LEU A 690 -39.50 -7.67 17.94
N PRO A 691 -39.29 -9.00 17.79
CA PRO A 691 -39.54 -9.95 18.88
C PRO A 691 -38.72 -9.64 20.15
N PHE A 692 -37.49 -9.15 20.02
CA PHE A 692 -36.66 -8.76 21.16
C PHE A 692 -37.26 -7.55 21.90
N TYR A 693 -37.85 -6.58 21.19
CA TYR A 693 -38.62 -5.50 21.83
C TYR A 693 -39.85 -6.05 22.60
N GLY A 694 -40.48 -7.13 22.12
CA GLY A 694 -41.51 -7.86 22.88
C GLY A 694 -40.99 -8.55 24.15
N LEU A 695 -39.78 -9.11 24.13
CA LEU A 695 -39.13 -9.63 25.35
C LEU A 695 -38.81 -8.53 26.37
N LEU A 696 -38.46 -7.33 25.90
CA LEU A 696 -38.25 -6.16 26.77
C LEU A 696 -39.56 -5.54 27.29
N ARG A 697 -40.70 -5.79 26.64
CA ARG A 697 -42.02 -5.26 26.97
C ARG A 697 -43.12 -6.30 26.76
N ALA A 698 -43.34 -7.13 27.78
CA ALA A 698 -44.34 -8.20 27.79
C ALA A 698 -45.81 -7.74 27.63
N ASP A 699 -46.06 -6.43 27.67
CA ASP A 699 -47.35 -5.78 27.41
C ASP A 699 -47.53 -5.30 25.95
N ALA A 700 -46.48 -5.41 25.13
CA ALA A 700 -46.56 -5.23 23.68
C ALA A 700 -47.25 -6.43 23.02
N ARG A 701 -48.14 -6.16 22.06
CA ARG A 701 -48.95 -7.16 21.33
C ARG A 701 -48.90 -7.01 19.81
N ALA A 702 -48.04 -6.13 19.32
CA ALA A 702 -47.80 -5.89 17.91
C ALA A 702 -46.41 -5.28 17.72
N GLY A 703 -45.73 -5.66 16.64
CA GLY A 703 -44.46 -5.10 16.21
C GLY A 703 -44.53 -4.69 14.75
N SER A 704 -44.04 -3.49 14.42
CA SER A 704 -44.00 -3.00 13.03
C SER A 704 -42.71 -2.27 12.69
N TRP A 705 -42.19 -2.50 11.48
CA TRP A 705 -41.15 -1.68 10.87
C TRP A 705 -41.75 -0.48 10.16
N ILE A 706 -41.15 0.70 10.32
CA ILE A 706 -41.56 1.95 9.67
C ILE A 706 -40.48 2.43 8.67
N ALA A 707 -40.84 2.43 7.39
CA ALA A 707 -40.00 2.83 6.27
C ALA A 707 -39.87 4.36 6.17
N LEU A 708 -38.66 4.89 6.39
CA LEU A 708 -38.33 6.32 6.25
C LEU A 708 -37.77 6.71 4.86
N GLU A 709 -37.74 5.79 3.89
CA GLU A 709 -37.42 6.06 2.48
C GLU A 709 -38.62 5.71 1.57
N ASP A 710 -38.82 6.46 0.48
CA ASP A 710 -39.73 6.05 -0.61
C ASP A 710 -39.04 5.06 -1.56
N GLY A 711 -39.75 3.98 -1.94
CA GLY A 711 -39.25 3.04 -2.93
C GLY A 711 -39.39 3.58 -4.35
N ARG A 712 -38.31 3.53 -5.16
CA ARG A 712 -38.30 3.98 -6.57
C ARG A 712 -39.44 3.39 -7.43
N ASN A 713 -39.94 2.20 -7.07
CA ASN A 713 -40.98 1.46 -7.80
C ASN A 713 -42.28 1.26 -6.99
N GLU A 714 -42.48 1.93 -5.84
CA GLU A 714 -43.77 1.83 -5.15
C GLU A 714 -44.82 2.74 -5.81
N PRO A 715 -46.00 2.21 -6.21
CA PRO A 715 -46.99 3.01 -6.92
C PRO A 715 -47.53 4.12 -6.01
N ARG A 716 -47.57 5.36 -6.53
CA ARG A 716 -48.04 6.55 -5.78
C ARG A 716 -49.50 6.44 -5.31
N SER A 717 -50.28 5.51 -5.87
CA SER A 717 -51.65 5.15 -5.48
C SER A 717 -51.74 4.24 -4.24
N ALA A 718 -50.63 3.69 -3.73
CA ALA A 718 -50.63 2.89 -2.50
C ALA A 718 -51.01 3.76 -1.28
N SER A 719 -51.71 3.16 -0.31
CA SER A 719 -52.11 3.87 0.93
C SER A 719 -50.88 4.34 1.73
N PRO A 720 -50.99 5.42 2.53
CA PRO A 720 -49.89 5.85 3.40
C PRO A 720 -49.43 4.74 4.35
N ALA A 721 -50.37 3.94 4.87
CA ALA A 721 -50.10 2.78 5.71
C ALA A 721 -49.25 1.74 4.99
N SER A 722 -49.65 1.28 3.78
CA SER A 722 -48.88 0.24 3.09
C SER A 722 -47.50 0.72 2.64
N ARG A 723 -47.32 2.02 2.33
CA ARG A 723 -46.02 2.61 1.98
C ARG A 723 -45.05 2.79 3.15
N ARG A 724 -45.56 2.83 4.40
CA ARG A 724 -44.75 3.13 5.58
C ARG A 724 -44.62 1.95 6.53
N GLU A 725 -45.73 1.31 6.86
CA GLU A 725 -45.77 0.28 7.89
C GLU A 725 -45.71 -1.13 7.33
N VAL A 726 -44.83 -1.94 7.92
CA VAL A 726 -44.73 -3.38 7.68
C VAL A 726 -44.81 -4.08 9.04
N SER A 727 -45.98 -4.61 9.37
CA SER A 727 -46.17 -5.40 10.58
C SER A 727 -45.45 -6.74 10.50
N LEU A 728 -44.92 -7.18 11.63
CA LEU A 728 -44.45 -8.55 11.82
C LEU A 728 -45.68 -9.45 12.05
N PRO A 729 -45.97 -10.43 11.17
CA PRO A 729 -47.01 -11.42 11.44
C PRO A 729 -46.73 -12.19 12.75
N ASP A 730 -47.82 -12.61 13.41
CA ASP A 730 -47.80 -13.53 14.55
C ASP A 730 -46.80 -13.13 15.66
N PHE A 731 -46.78 -11.82 15.98
CA PHE A 731 -45.83 -11.19 16.89
C PHE A 731 -45.64 -11.94 18.22
N ASP A 732 -46.74 -12.30 18.90
CA ASP A 732 -46.68 -13.01 20.18
C ASP A 732 -46.02 -14.41 20.04
N GLU A 733 -46.22 -15.10 18.92
CA GLU A 733 -45.56 -16.39 18.62
C GLU A 733 -44.07 -16.20 18.31
N ALA A 734 -43.72 -15.15 17.54
CA ALA A 734 -42.33 -14.81 17.25
C ALA A 734 -41.54 -14.42 18.51
N VAL A 735 -42.19 -13.74 19.48
CA VAL A 735 -41.63 -13.43 20.80
C VAL A 735 -41.41 -14.71 21.61
N ALA A 736 -42.41 -15.59 21.68
CA ALA A 736 -42.32 -16.87 22.40
C ALA A 736 -41.23 -17.79 21.82
N TRP A 737 -41.10 -17.84 20.50
CA TRP A 737 -40.05 -18.59 19.82
C TRP A 737 -38.65 -18.00 20.06
N LEU A 738 -38.50 -16.67 20.01
CA LEU A 738 -37.22 -16.03 20.34
C LEU A 738 -36.81 -16.32 21.79
N HIS A 739 -37.75 -16.30 22.73
CA HIS A 739 -37.52 -16.63 24.14
C HIS A 739 -36.91 -18.04 24.30
N GLU A 740 -37.49 -19.04 23.65
CA GLU A 740 -36.99 -20.42 23.68
C GLU A 740 -35.59 -20.54 23.04
N GLN A 741 -35.40 -19.97 21.84
CA GLN A 741 -34.14 -20.07 21.09
C GLN A 741 -32.99 -19.34 21.78
N LEU A 742 -33.21 -18.13 22.31
CA LEU A 742 -32.18 -17.37 23.04
C LEU A 742 -31.76 -18.11 24.31
N THR A 743 -32.74 -18.68 25.04
CA THR A 743 -32.47 -19.54 26.21
C THR A 743 -31.60 -20.73 25.80
N HIS A 744 -31.96 -21.45 24.74
CA HIS A 744 -31.21 -22.61 24.25
C HIS A 744 -29.77 -22.26 23.83
N ASP A 745 -29.60 -21.22 23.01
CA ASP A 745 -28.28 -20.82 22.48
C ASP A 745 -27.34 -20.34 23.58
N ALA A 746 -27.86 -19.59 24.56
CA ALA A 746 -27.04 -19.08 25.66
C ALA A 746 -26.60 -20.19 26.64
N LEU A 747 -27.44 -21.23 26.83
CA LEU A 747 -27.04 -22.43 27.57
C LEU A 747 -25.94 -23.18 26.83
N ARG A 748 -26.07 -23.37 25.51
CA ARG A 748 -25.02 -24.01 24.70
C ARG A 748 -23.69 -23.26 24.75
N LEU A 749 -23.71 -21.92 24.77
CA LEU A 749 -22.51 -21.11 24.96
C LEU A 749 -21.85 -21.37 26.33
N ARG A 750 -22.62 -21.37 27.42
CA ARG A 750 -22.13 -21.67 28.78
C ARG A 750 -21.68 -23.13 28.95
N GLU A 751 -22.27 -24.05 28.19
CA GLU A 751 -21.90 -25.47 28.11
C GLU A 751 -20.67 -25.71 27.18
N GLY A 752 -20.06 -24.65 26.63
CA GLY A 752 -18.82 -24.72 25.86
C GLY A 752 -19.01 -25.21 24.41
N ALA A 753 -20.16 -24.96 23.80
CA ALA A 753 -20.39 -25.29 22.39
C ALA A 753 -19.39 -24.54 21.47
N PRO A 754 -18.80 -25.23 20.46
CA PRO A 754 -17.87 -24.60 19.54
C PRO A 754 -18.55 -23.57 18.64
N LEU A 755 -17.82 -22.50 18.31
CA LEU A 755 -18.31 -21.33 17.57
C LEU A 755 -17.65 -21.22 16.18
N PRO A 756 -17.98 -22.10 15.23
CA PRO A 756 -17.35 -22.13 13.91
C PRO A 756 -17.71 -20.90 13.06
N ALA A 757 -16.88 -20.63 12.06
CA ALA A 757 -17.11 -19.60 11.06
C ALA A 757 -18.20 -20.02 10.06
N PHE A 758 -19.46 -19.92 10.48
CA PHE A 758 -20.61 -20.41 9.71
C PHE A 758 -21.10 -19.44 8.62
N GLY A 759 -21.03 -18.12 8.85
CA GLY A 759 -21.77 -17.10 8.07
C GLY A 759 -21.71 -17.21 6.55
N ASP A 760 -22.84 -16.91 5.91
CA ASP A 760 -23.04 -16.98 4.47
C ASP A 760 -22.25 -15.90 3.71
N ALA A 761 -22.41 -15.85 2.38
CA ALA A 761 -21.73 -14.86 1.54
C ALA A 761 -22.18 -13.41 1.88
N ALA A 762 -23.46 -13.19 2.17
CA ALA A 762 -23.97 -11.85 2.49
C ALA A 762 -23.44 -11.35 3.83
N ALA A 763 -23.41 -12.20 4.86
CA ALA A 763 -22.80 -11.89 6.15
C ALA A 763 -21.28 -11.68 6.03
N CYS A 764 -20.57 -12.52 5.27
CA CYS A 764 -19.12 -12.44 5.13
C CYS A 764 -18.63 -11.18 4.39
N THR A 765 -19.42 -10.63 3.45
CA THR A 765 -19.04 -9.42 2.69
C THR A 765 -18.73 -8.23 3.61
N TRP A 766 -19.52 -8.04 4.67
CA TRP A 766 -19.42 -6.90 5.60
C TRP A 766 -18.94 -7.30 7.00
N CYS A 767 -18.19 -8.41 7.11
CA CYS A 767 -17.76 -8.97 8.40
C CYS A 767 -16.32 -8.58 8.76
N ASN A 768 -16.17 -7.76 9.80
CA ASN A 768 -14.87 -7.37 10.36
C ASN A 768 -14.03 -8.58 10.85
N ALA A 769 -14.67 -9.70 11.22
CA ALA A 769 -13.97 -10.92 11.64
C ALA A 769 -13.47 -11.80 10.47
N ARG A 770 -13.71 -11.42 9.20
CA ARG A 770 -13.33 -12.21 8.01
C ARG A 770 -11.82 -12.48 7.94
N GLY A 771 -10.99 -11.51 8.32
CA GLY A 771 -9.53 -11.66 8.37
C GLY A 771 -9.02 -12.61 9.46
N LEU A 772 -9.81 -12.79 10.53
CA LEU A 772 -9.51 -13.66 11.66
C LEU A 772 -9.91 -15.12 11.37
N CYS A 773 -11.17 -15.35 10.94
CA CYS A 773 -11.64 -16.71 10.66
C CYS A 773 -11.03 -17.31 9.39
N ARG A 774 -10.69 -16.45 8.42
CA ARG A 774 -10.19 -16.81 7.09
C ARG A 774 -11.05 -17.83 6.34
N LYS A 775 -12.36 -17.92 6.62
CA LYS A 775 -13.31 -18.91 6.03
C LYS A 775 -13.08 -19.17 4.53
N GLY A 776 -12.97 -18.10 3.74
CA GLY A 776 -12.76 -18.20 2.29
C GLY A 776 -11.44 -18.87 1.88
N TYR A 777 -10.35 -18.71 2.65
CA TYR A 777 -9.08 -19.39 2.39
C TYR A 777 -9.22 -20.90 2.57
N TRP A 778 -9.83 -21.35 3.68
CA TRP A 778 -10.08 -22.77 3.93
C TRP A 778 -10.94 -23.40 2.82
N GLN A 779 -11.93 -22.67 2.31
CA GLN A 779 -12.80 -23.14 1.23
C GLN A 779 -12.11 -23.12 -0.15
N SER A 780 -11.21 -22.17 -0.42
CA SER A 780 -10.46 -22.11 -1.68
C SER A 780 -9.28 -23.08 -1.75
N THR A 781 -8.76 -23.54 -0.61
CA THR A 781 -7.64 -24.51 -0.54
C THR A 781 -8.08 -25.92 -0.10
N ALA A 782 -9.37 -26.12 0.21
CA ALA A 782 -9.93 -27.43 0.45
C ALA A 782 -9.74 -28.31 -0.80
N LEU A 783 -8.82 -29.27 -0.71
CA LEU A 783 -8.78 -30.38 -1.65
C LEU A 783 -10.13 -31.11 -1.59
N PRO A 784 -10.76 -31.47 -2.72
CA PRO A 784 -11.97 -32.28 -2.71
C PRO A 784 -11.77 -33.54 -1.87
N GLU A 785 -12.77 -33.98 -1.09
CA GLU A 785 -12.62 -35.11 -0.16
C GLU A 785 -12.08 -36.39 -0.83
N ALA A 786 -12.43 -36.60 -2.11
CA ALA A 786 -11.90 -37.68 -2.95
C ALA A 786 -10.36 -37.70 -3.07
N VAL A 787 -9.70 -36.55 -2.95
CA VAL A 787 -8.24 -36.38 -3.01
C VAL A 787 -7.59 -36.48 -1.62
N ALA A 788 -8.32 -36.15 -0.56
CA ALA A 788 -7.86 -36.27 0.82
C ALA A 788 -7.88 -37.72 1.35
N ALA A 789 -8.81 -38.54 0.85
CA ALA A 789 -8.99 -39.93 1.28
C ALA A 789 -8.01 -40.93 0.61
N THR A 790 -7.25 -40.54 -0.42
CA THR A 790 -6.31 -41.44 -1.10
C THR A 790 -4.93 -41.40 -0.44
N PRO A 791 -4.38 -42.51 0.07
CA PRO A 791 -2.99 -42.55 0.51
C PRO A 791 -2.09 -42.39 -0.72
N ARG A 792 -1.41 -41.24 -0.84
CA ARG A 792 -0.37 -41.06 -1.84
C ARG A 792 0.85 -41.89 -1.43
N TYR A 793 1.51 -42.49 -2.42
CA TYR A 793 2.67 -43.40 -2.33
C TYR A 793 2.40 -44.87 -1.99
N ALA A 794 1.84 -45.57 -2.97
CA ALA A 794 2.11 -47.00 -3.21
C ALA A 794 2.47 -47.22 -4.69
N HIS A 795 3.70 -46.86 -5.08
CA HIS A 795 4.28 -47.26 -6.37
C HIS A 795 5.59 -48.01 -6.14
N GLU A 796 5.49 -49.33 -6.03
CA GLU A 796 6.62 -50.21 -6.25
C GLU A 796 7.12 -50.05 -7.70
N ARG A 797 8.44 -50.02 -7.88
CA ARG A 797 9.06 -49.97 -9.21
C ARG A 797 9.03 -51.36 -9.85
N ALA A 798 8.32 -51.52 -10.96
CA ALA A 798 8.60 -52.58 -11.92
C ALA A 798 9.61 -52.07 -12.98
N PRO A 799 10.65 -52.84 -13.35
CA PRO A 799 11.66 -52.40 -14.30
C PRO A 799 11.19 -52.50 -15.77
N ALA A 800 11.82 -51.71 -16.64
CA ALA A 800 11.48 -51.59 -18.05
C ALA A 800 11.71 -52.88 -18.86
N GLN A 801 10.86 -53.08 -19.88
CA GLN A 801 11.19 -53.91 -21.05
C GLN A 801 10.90 -53.13 -22.34
N GLN A 802 11.66 -53.47 -23.38
CA GLN A 802 11.84 -52.68 -24.60
C GLN A 802 10.98 -53.17 -25.78
N SER A 803 10.91 -52.31 -26.80
CA SER A 803 10.79 -52.62 -28.24
C SER A 803 9.42 -53.05 -28.81
N GLY A 804 9.13 -52.55 -30.03
CA GLY A 804 8.23 -53.21 -30.97
C GLY A 804 7.01 -52.42 -31.47
N SER A 805 7.20 -51.50 -32.42
CA SER A 805 6.24 -51.32 -33.54
C SER A 805 6.52 -52.43 -34.58
N PRO A 806 5.54 -52.97 -35.37
CA PRO A 806 4.72 -52.16 -36.29
C PRO A 806 3.28 -52.65 -36.64
N GLU A 807 2.59 -51.82 -37.42
CA GLU A 807 1.60 -52.13 -38.49
C GLU A 807 0.42 -53.12 -38.28
N GLY A 808 -0.81 -52.57 -38.30
CA GLY A 808 -1.68 -52.67 -39.48
C GLY A 808 -2.83 -53.70 -39.55
N ARG A 809 -4.04 -53.21 -39.94
CA ARG A 809 -5.24 -53.95 -40.46
C ARG A 809 -6.04 -54.77 -39.43
N THR A 810 -7.33 -55.06 -39.58
CA THR A 810 -8.50 -54.44 -40.27
C THR A 810 -9.78 -55.07 -39.68
N ALA A 811 -10.87 -54.30 -39.58
CA ALA A 811 -12.29 -54.69 -39.58
C ALA A 811 -12.76 -56.01 -38.91
N ASP A 812 -13.68 -55.89 -37.94
CA ASP A 812 -15.01 -56.52 -38.05
C ASP A 812 -16.04 -55.87 -37.07
N GLU A 813 -17.28 -55.76 -37.54
CA GLU A 813 -18.50 -55.21 -36.89
C GLU A 813 -19.63 -56.26 -37.03
N PRO A 814 -20.85 -56.09 -36.47
CA PRO A 814 -21.31 -55.30 -35.33
C PRO A 814 -21.86 -56.26 -34.24
N PRO A 815 -23.20 -56.41 -33.98
CA PRO A 815 -24.20 -55.51 -33.38
C PRO A 815 -24.47 -55.79 -31.87
N GLY A 816 -25.31 -55.05 -31.14
CA GLY A 816 -26.08 -53.84 -31.43
C GLY A 816 -27.20 -53.59 -30.39
N ARG A 817 -27.97 -52.50 -30.56
CA ARG A 817 -29.01 -51.88 -29.68
C ARG A 817 -28.45 -50.86 -28.67
N GLN A 818 -28.56 -49.54 -28.92
CA GLN A 818 -29.76 -48.66 -28.95
C GLN A 818 -30.18 -48.13 -27.57
N GLY A 819 -30.06 -46.81 -27.35
CA GLY A 819 -30.78 -46.07 -26.31
C GLY A 819 -30.07 -44.82 -25.77
N HIS A 820 -30.65 -43.64 -26.06
CA HIS A 820 -30.41 -42.35 -25.38
C HIS A 820 -29.08 -41.59 -25.56
N GLU A 821 -28.87 -41.09 -26.78
CA GLU A 821 -28.38 -39.71 -26.95
C GLU A 821 -29.60 -38.76 -26.89
N GLN A 822 -29.77 -38.05 -25.77
CA GLN A 822 -30.59 -36.83 -25.62
C GLN A 822 -30.53 -36.37 -24.15
N MET A 823 -29.39 -35.81 -23.70
CA MET A 823 -29.31 -35.02 -22.44
C MET A 823 -28.02 -34.21 -22.23
N SER A 824 -27.12 -34.12 -23.22
CA SER A 824 -25.81 -33.42 -23.08
C SER A 824 -25.71 -32.06 -23.78
N GLU A 825 -26.65 -31.68 -24.66
CA GLU A 825 -26.58 -30.40 -25.41
C GLU A 825 -27.21 -29.20 -24.70
N GLN A 826 -27.99 -29.39 -23.63
CA GLN A 826 -28.55 -28.26 -22.84
C GLN A 826 -27.63 -27.75 -21.72
N ALA A 827 -26.50 -28.42 -21.45
CA ALA A 827 -25.58 -28.02 -20.39
C ALA A 827 -24.55 -26.96 -20.82
N ASN A 828 -24.38 -26.71 -22.13
CA ASN A 828 -23.28 -25.90 -22.66
C ASN A 828 -23.70 -24.50 -23.17
N GLU A 829 -25.00 -24.18 -23.22
CA GLU A 829 -25.49 -22.84 -23.57
C GLU A 829 -25.69 -21.93 -22.34
N GLN A 830 -26.02 -22.47 -21.16
CA GLN A 830 -26.19 -21.66 -19.93
C GLN A 830 -24.87 -21.19 -19.29
N ALA A 831 -23.72 -21.73 -19.72
CA ALA A 831 -22.41 -21.32 -19.20
C ALA A 831 -21.86 -20.03 -19.84
N ASN A 832 -22.42 -19.58 -20.97
CA ASN A 832 -21.81 -18.52 -21.79
C ASN A 832 -22.50 -17.14 -21.69
N GLU A 833 -23.62 -17.03 -20.95
CA GLU A 833 -24.30 -15.74 -20.71
C GLU A 833 -23.90 -15.03 -19.40
N GLN A 834 -23.26 -15.73 -18.45
CA GLN A 834 -22.85 -15.13 -17.16
C GLN A 834 -21.44 -14.51 -17.15
N ALA A 835 -20.73 -14.50 -18.28
CA ALA A 835 -19.34 -14.04 -18.35
C ALA A 835 -19.16 -12.57 -18.81
N ASN A 836 -20.24 -11.82 -19.08
CA ASN A 836 -20.15 -10.55 -19.82
C ASN A 836 -20.78 -9.30 -19.14
N GLU A 837 -20.99 -9.31 -17.81
CA GLU A 837 -21.56 -8.17 -17.05
C GLU A 837 -20.63 -7.56 -15.97
N GLN A 838 -19.33 -7.87 -15.98
CA GLN A 838 -18.35 -7.25 -15.05
C GLN A 838 -17.13 -6.66 -15.77
N ALA A 839 -17.36 -5.63 -16.58
CA ALA A 839 -16.33 -4.70 -17.02
C ALA A 839 -16.91 -3.27 -17.11
N ASN A 840 -16.48 -2.38 -16.20
CA ASN A 840 -16.71 -0.94 -16.29
C ASN A 840 -15.70 -0.20 -15.39
N GLU A 841 -14.58 0.23 -15.97
CA GLU A 841 -13.77 1.36 -15.48
C GLU A 841 -14.03 2.57 -16.38
N PRO A 842 -13.87 3.81 -15.89
CA PRO A 842 -14.41 5.00 -16.54
C PRO A 842 -13.47 5.61 -17.59
N THR A 843 -13.98 5.81 -18.81
CA THR A 843 -13.25 6.50 -19.89
C THR A 843 -13.35 8.02 -19.78
N SER A 844 -12.19 8.69 -19.74
CA SER A 844 -12.09 10.15 -19.80
C SER A 844 -12.63 10.75 -21.11
N GLN A 845 -13.38 11.84 -21.01
CA GLN A 845 -13.89 12.57 -22.18
C GLN A 845 -12.88 13.61 -22.68
N GLN A 846 -12.40 13.45 -23.91
CA GLN A 846 -11.81 14.55 -24.70
C GLN A 846 -12.92 15.19 -25.56
N ALA A 847 -12.99 16.52 -25.56
CA ALA A 847 -13.95 17.27 -26.35
C ALA A 847 -13.42 17.51 -27.77
N THR A 848 -14.26 17.30 -28.78
CA THR A 848 -14.01 17.69 -30.18
C THR A 848 -14.96 18.80 -30.62
N GLU A 849 -14.48 19.66 -31.51
CA GLU A 849 -15.15 20.88 -31.98
C GLU A 849 -16.40 20.60 -32.84
N PRO A 850 -17.40 21.51 -32.86
CA PRO A 850 -18.50 21.48 -33.80
C PRO A 850 -18.39 22.56 -34.91
N THR A 851 -18.65 22.17 -36.16
CA THR A 851 -18.78 23.06 -37.32
C THR A 851 -20.16 23.73 -37.43
N THR A 852 -20.15 25.04 -37.72
CA THR A 852 -21.07 25.85 -38.59
C THR A 852 -22.24 25.12 -39.28
N GLU A 853 -23.47 25.66 -39.47
CA GLU A 853 -24.04 27.03 -39.62
C GLU A 853 -25.60 26.91 -39.71
N PRO A 854 -26.47 27.93 -40.00
CA PRO A 854 -26.49 29.38 -39.69
C PRO A 854 -27.88 29.90 -39.15
N THR A 855 -28.00 31.23 -39.03
CA THR A 855 -29.23 32.09 -39.12
C THR A 855 -30.10 32.41 -37.88
N THR A 856 -29.84 33.54 -37.21
CA THR A 856 -30.60 34.83 -37.32
C THR A 856 -30.19 35.86 -36.25
N ALA A 857 -30.18 37.15 -36.61
CA ALA A 857 -29.76 38.30 -35.79
C ALA A 857 -31.01 39.07 -35.24
N PRO A 858 -30.95 40.21 -34.47
CA PRO A 858 -29.90 41.25 -34.49
C PRO A 858 -29.57 42.04 -33.17
N SER A 859 -28.58 42.95 -33.30
CA SER A 859 -28.27 44.12 -32.44
C SER A 859 -27.49 43.86 -31.12
N SER A 860 -26.54 44.70 -30.66
CA SER A 860 -25.86 45.88 -31.26
C SER A 860 -24.60 46.29 -30.46
N ASN A 861 -23.61 46.96 -31.12
CA ASN A 861 -22.57 47.86 -30.55
C ASN A 861 -21.59 47.31 -29.47
N LYS A 862 -20.32 47.77 -29.33
CA LYS A 862 -19.36 48.52 -30.17
C LYS A 862 -17.99 48.52 -29.43
N GLN A 863 -16.87 48.67 -30.17
CA GLN A 863 -15.49 48.98 -29.69
C GLN A 863 -14.78 47.88 -28.84
N GLY A 864 -13.49 47.56 -29.00
CA GLY A 864 -12.48 47.96 -30.01
C GLY A 864 -11.14 48.41 -29.39
N GLY A 865 -10.05 47.64 -29.57
CA GLY A 865 -8.68 48.01 -29.17
C GLY A 865 -7.76 46.79 -28.88
N PRO A 866 -6.57 46.65 -29.50
CA PRO A 866 -5.77 45.41 -29.41
C PRO A 866 -4.37 45.56 -28.78
N LEU A 867 -3.66 44.41 -28.69
CA LEU A 867 -2.20 44.22 -28.51
C LEU A 867 -1.57 44.46 -27.12
N ALA A 868 -1.21 43.36 -26.46
CA ALA A 868 0.16 43.03 -26.02
C ALA A 868 0.30 41.51 -25.92
#